data_AF-A0A8D2ZHN6-F1
#
_entry.id   AF-A0A8D2ZHN6-F1
#
_cell.length_a   1.000
_cell.length_b   1.000
_cell.length_c   1.000
_cell.angle_alpha   90.00
_cell.angle_beta   90.00
_cell.angle_gamma   90.00
#
_symmetry.space_group_name_H-M   'P 1'
#
loop_
_entity.id
_entity.type
_entity.pdbx_description
1 polymer ?
#
loop_
_entity_poly.entity_id
_entity_poly.type
_entity_poly.pdbx_seq_one_letter_code
_entity_poly.pdbx_strand_id
1 'polypeptide(L)'
;MSEGRPVTASSVAVRMKIAVIGQSLFGQEVYKELRKDGHTIVGVFTIPDKDGKADPLATEAEEDGIAVFKFPRWRVKGQAIPEVVAQYKATGAELNVLPFCSQFIPMEVIDHPKHGSIIYHPSLLPRHRGASAINWTLIHGDEKGGFTVFWADDGLDTGPILLQQECDVEPNDTVNTIYKRFLFPEGVKGTVEAVRQIAQGKAPRITQPQEGATYECIQKKDNAKIDWNQTAEALHNWIRGNDKVPGAWAEVDGQKVTFYGSSLANSGSTVNGQPMEIPGASRPGIVTKAGLVLFGNDGKTLLVKNLQFEDGKMIAAAQYFSSGSSAAVELTEEEKAFAGQMRAVWQSILTNVSQVEDSTDFFKSGATSMDVVRLVEEVKLQASSCQLQNEDIYMNTTFHDFIQMCVRKLRGEDGEEELVVNYVEKDINNMTIRMPHQLFINGEFVNAEGEKIYKSINPNDGTVICDVSLAQISDVDKAVSAAKEAFEEGQWGKMNPRDRGRLIYKLADLMELHQEELATIEAIDSGAVYTLALKTHVGMSIQTFRYFAGWCDKIEGSTIPINQARPNRNLTFTKKEPIGVCAIVIPWNYPLMMLAWKTAACLAAGNTIVLKPAQVTPLTALKFAELAARAGLPKGVINILPGSGALVGQRLSDHPDVRKLGFTGSTEIGKHIMKSCAVSNVKKVSLELGGKSPLIIFSDCDMDKAVRMGMSSVFFNKGENCIAAGRLFVEDTIHDQYVKRVVEEVNKMKIGDPLDRSTDHGPQNHKAHLDKLVEYCQTGVKDGATLICGGKQIQRPGFFFEPTVFIDVQDHMYIAKEESFGPVMIISKFKGSEVDDVLRRANASEYGLASGVFTRDISKALYVSERLNAGTVFVNTYNKTDVASPFGGFKQSGFGKDLGKEALNEYLKTKAVTIEY
;
A
#
# COMPACT_ATOMS: atom_id res chain seq x y z
N MET A 1 35.75 11.51 55.38
CA MET A 1 34.54 11.24 56.18
C MET A 1 33.35 11.48 55.26
N SER A 2 32.89 10.54 54.43
CA SER A 2 32.19 9.27 54.69
C SER A 2 30.86 9.43 55.41
N GLU A 3 29.76 9.39 54.64
CA GLU A 3 28.40 8.93 54.99
C GLU A 3 27.57 9.17 53.69
N GLY A 4 27.00 8.21 52.97
CA GLY A 4 26.37 6.96 53.36
C GLY A 4 24.91 7.00 52.88
N ARG A 5 24.65 6.87 51.57
CA ARG A 5 23.27 6.65 51.07
C ARG A 5 22.98 5.14 51.02
N PRO A 6 21.80 4.68 51.46
CA PRO A 6 21.53 3.25 51.60
C PRO A 6 21.29 2.61 50.23
N VAL A 7 21.99 1.50 50.00
CA VAL A 7 21.72 0.54 48.92
C VAL A 7 20.44 -0.21 49.29
N THR A 8 19.37 0.02 48.55
CA THR A 8 18.19 -0.87 48.59
C THR A 8 18.59 -2.22 48.01
N ALA A 9 18.43 -3.28 48.80
CA ALA A 9 18.71 -4.65 48.45
C ALA A 9 18.02 -5.04 47.13
N SER A 10 18.83 -5.36 46.13
CA SER A 10 18.42 -6.16 44.97
C SER A 10 17.96 -7.52 45.51
N SER A 11 16.67 -7.84 45.37
CA SER A 11 16.15 -9.17 45.65
C SER A 11 16.81 -10.14 44.66
N VAL A 12 17.75 -10.95 45.15
CA VAL A 12 18.31 -12.06 44.37
C VAL A 12 17.15 -12.98 44.00
N ALA A 13 16.80 -13.06 42.72
CA ALA A 13 15.76 -13.96 42.25
C ALA A 13 16.12 -15.41 42.63
N VAL A 14 15.25 -16.08 43.37
CA VAL A 14 15.44 -17.48 43.77
C VAL A 14 15.40 -18.36 42.52
N ARG A 15 16.55 -18.93 42.15
CA ARG A 15 16.67 -19.86 41.02
C ARG A 15 16.25 -21.25 41.46
N MET A 16 15.20 -21.78 40.85
CA MET A 16 14.68 -23.14 41.10
C MET A 16 15.18 -24.17 40.08
N LYS A 17 15.18 -25.43 40.50
CA LYS A 17 15.31 -26.60 39.60
C LYS A 17 13.94 -26.98 39.04
N ILE A 18 13.76 -26.90 37.73
CA ILE A 18 12.46 -27.07 37.07
C ILE A 18 12.45 -28.31 36.19
N ALA A 19 11.40 -29.13 36.30
CA ALA A 19 11.06 -30.12 35.28
C ALA A 19 9.99 -29.55 34.34
N VAL A 20 10.25 -29.58 33.03
CA VAL A 20 9.28 -29.14 32.02
C VAL A 20 8.59 -30.37 31.45
N ILE A 21 7.28 -30.48 31.67
CA ILE A 21 6.48 -31.64 31.25
C ILE A 21 5.49 -31.17 30.19
N GLY A 22 5.80 -31.37 28.91
CA GLY A 22 4.96 -30.87 27.83
C GLY A 22 5.51 -31.20 26.45
N GLN A 23 5.05 -30.46 25.44
CA GLN A 23 5.42 -30.67 24.04
C GLN A 23 5.13 -29.40 23.23
N SER A 24 5.34 -29.47 21.91
CA SER A 24 5.12 -28.41 20.92
C SER A 24 6.04 -27.19 21.07
N LEU A 25 5.97 -26.28 20.09
CA LEU A 25 6.66 -24.99 20.13
C LEU A 25 6.32 -24.17 21.39
N PHE A 26 5.11 -24.31 21.94
CA PHE A 26 4.74 -23.58 23.16
C PHE A 26 5.58 -24.04 24.36
N GLY A 27 5.78 -25.35 24.49
CA GLY A 27 6.66 -25.92 25.51
C GLY A 27 8.12 -25.49 25.33
N GLN A 28 8.61 -25.48 24.08
CA GLN A 28 9.95 -25.02 23.73
C GLN A 28 10.20 -23.56 24.13
N GLU A 29 9.26 -22.65 23.82
CA GLU A 29 9.41 -21.23 24.16
C GLU A 29 9.33 -20.98 25.67
N VAL A 30 8.45 -21.69 26.41
CA VAL A 30 8.45 -21.64 27.88
C VAL A 30 9.79 -22.13 28.43
N TYR A 31 10.31 -23.25 27.92
CA TYR A 31 11.62 -23.79 28.30
C TYR A 31 12.75 -22.76 28.10
N LYS A 32 12.81 -22.12 26.92
CA LYS A 32 13.81 -21.09 26.59
C LYS A 32 13.75 -19.91 27.55
N GLU A 33 12.56 -19.37 27.77
CA GLU A 33 12.39 -18.20 28.64
C GLU A 33 12.66 -18.54 30.11
N LEU A 34 12.34 -19.74 30.59
CA LEU A 34 12.71 -20.19 31.94
C LEU A 34 14.24 -20.26 32.13
N ARG A 35 14.98 -20.78 31.14
CA ARG A 35 16.46 -20.80 31.18
C ARG A 35 17.05 -19.39 31.15
N LYS A 36 16.48 -18.52 30.31
CA LYS A 36 16.86 -17.11 30.22
C LYS A 36 16.59 -16.34 31.51
N ASP A 37 15.54 -16.69 32.25
CA ASP A 37 15.26 -16.16 33.60
C ASP A 37 16.23 -16.71 34.68
N GLY A 38 17.12 -17.63 34.29
CA GLY A 38 18.19 -18.17 35.13
C GLY A 38 17.81 -19.43 35.92
N HIS A 39 16.66 -20.05 35.63
CA HIS A 39 16.28 -21.33 36.23
C HIS A 39 17.10 -22.49 35.67
N THR A 40 17.30 -23.53 36.47
CA THR A 40 17.98 -24.76 36.03
C THR A 40 16.93 -25.78 35.61
N ILE A 41 16.91 -26.15 34.33
CA ILE A 41 16.03 -27.24 33.86
C ILE A 41 16.72 -28.57 34.16
N VAL A 42 16.07 -29.43 34.95
CA VAL A 42 16.64 -30.71 35.41
C VAL A 42 16.12 -31.92 34.63
N GLY A 43 15.11 -31.72 33.79
CA GLY A 43 14.57 -32.74 32.90
C GLY A 43 13.45 -32.17 32.05
N VAL A 44 13.39 -32.65 30.81
CA VAL A 44 12.32 -32.35 29.86
C VAL A 44 11.58 -33.64 29.56
N PHE A 45 10.26 -33.64 29.73
CA PHE A 45 9.44 -34.83 29.58
C PHE A 45 8.42 -34.59 28.47
N THR A 46 8.57 -35.31 27.36
CA THR A 46 7.71 -35.19 26.17
C THR A 46 7.05 -36.54 25.86
N ILE A 47 6.08 -36.52 24.94
CA ILE A 47 5.58 -37.75 24.33
C ILE A 47 6.68 -38.42 23.48
N PRO A 48 6.55 -39.73 23.16
CA PRO A 48 7.39 -40.38 22.17
C PRO A 48 7.33 -39.71 20.80
N ASP A 49 8.41 -39.83 20.05
CA ASP A 49 8.53 -39.27 18.70
C ASP A 49 7.43 -39.81 17.80
N LYS A 50 6.78 -38.90 17.08
CA LYS A 50 5.72 -39.22 16.14
C LYS A 50 6.31 -39.22 14.74
N ASP A 51 6.08 -40.30 13.99
CA ASP A 51 6.55 -40.44 12.61
C ASP A 51 8.08 -40.22 12.44
N GLY A 52 8.86 -40.61 13.46
CA GLY A 52 10.33 -40.44 13.47
C GLY A 52 10.82 -39.02 13.71
N LYS A 53 9.91 -38.06 13.99
CA LYS A 53 10.25 -36.66 14.28
C LYS A 53 10.17 -36.38 15.77
N ALA A 54 11.27 -35.87 16.33
CA ALA A 54 11.31 -35.40 17.70
C ALA A 54 10.44 -34.15 17.89
N ASP A 55 9.85 -34.02 19.07
CA ASP A 55 9.10 -32.82 19.45
C ASP A 55 10.05 -31.60 19.55
N PRO A 56 9.65 -30.38 19.14
CA PRO A 56 10.52 -29.21 19.19
C PRO A 56 11.11 -28.90 20.56
N LEU A 57 10.38 -29.18 21.65
CA LEU A 57 10.88 -29.04 23.01
C LEU A 57 11.96 -30.10 23.32
N ALA A 58 11.78 -31.33 22.85
CA ALA A 58 12.78 -32.39 23.01
C ALA A 58 14.07 -32.06 22.24
N THR A 59 13.96 -31.64 20.99
CA THR A 59 15.11 -31.28 20.15
C THR A 59 15.93 -30.16 20.79
N GLU A 60 15.28 -29.09 21.24
CA GLU A 60 15.98 -27.96 21.89
C GLU A 60 16.67 -28.39 23.20
N ALA A 61 16.00 -29.21 24.00
CA ALA A 61 16.58 -29.69 25.25
C ALA A 61 17.78 -30.61 25.03
N GLU A 62 17.74 -31.48 24.01
CA GLU A 62 18.86 -32.34 23.61
C GLU A 62 20.05 -31.50 23.12
N GLU A 63 19.82 -30.46 22.30
CA GLU A 63 20.85 -29.53 21.85
C GLU A 63 21.54 -28.80 23.01
N ASP A 64 20.79 -28.49 24.06
CA ASP A 64 21.27 -27.87 25.29
C ASP A 64 21.94 -28.86 26.28
N GLY A 65 21.97 -30.15 25.95
CA GLY A 65 22.51 -31.20 26.82
C GLY A 65 21.66 -31.51 28.05
N ILE A 66 20.38 -31.17 28.03
CA ILE A 66 19.41 -31.47 29.10
C ILE A 66 18.80 -32.86 28.85
N ALA A 67 18.63 -33.63 29.93
CA ALA A 67 18.04 -34.97 29.84
C ALA A 67 16.58 -34.91 29.35
N VAL A 68 16.29 -35.61 28.25
CA VAL A 68 14.94 -35.77 27.70
C VAL A 68 14.39 -37.16 27.99
N PHE A 69 13.17 -37.22 28.51
CA PHE A 69 12.46 -38.45 28.85
C PHE A 69 11.19 -38.57 28.01
N LYS A 70 11.13 -39.62 27.18
CA LYS A 70 10.03 -39.86 26.23
C LYS A 70 9.13 -41.00 26.68
N PHE A 71 8.33 -40.78 27.73
CA PHE A 71 7.46 -41.83 28.28
C PHE A 71 6.17 -41.97 27.45
N PRO A 72 5.80 -43.17 26.95
CA PRO A 72 4.52 -43.36 26.27
C PRO A 72 3.30 -43.06 27.15
N ARG A 73 3.45 -43.25 28.47
CA ARG A 73 2.43 -42.99 29.49
C ARG A 73 3.08 -42.96 30.88
N TRP A 74 2.47 -42.22 31.80
CA TRP A 74 2.91 -42.12 33.20
C TRP A 74 2.16 -43.07 34.15
N ARG A 75 0.96 -43.47 33.76
CA ARG A 75 0.06 -44.34 34.53
C ARG A 75 -0.60 -45.40 33.65
N VAL A 76 -0.94 -46.54 34.24
CA VAL A 76 -1.72 -47.62 33.61
C VAL A 76 -2.92 -47.91 34.49
N LYS A 77 -4.15 -47.85 33.93
CA LYS A 77 -5.40 -48.06 34.67
C LYS A 77 -5.50 -47.17 35.93
N GLY A 78 -5.03 -45.92 35.83
CA GLY A 78 -5.05 -44.95 36.94
C GLY A 78 -3.90 -45.08 37.95
N GLN A 79 -3.12 -46.17 37.93
CA GLN A 79 -1.97 -46.35 38.83
C GLN A 79 -0.66 -45.88 38.19
N ALA A 80 0.17 -45.17 38.95
CA ALA A 80 1.47 -44.69 38.51
C ALA A 80 2.42 -45.85 38.17
N ILE A 81 3.25 -45.70 37.13
CA ILE A 81 4.27 -46.68 36.78
C ILE A 81 5.50 -46.47 37.66
N PRO A 82 5.86 -47.41 38.56
CA PRO A 82 6.91 -47.17 39.57
C PRO A 82 8.27 -46.77 38.97
N GLU A 83 8.67 -47.38 37.85
CA GLU A 83 9.95 -47.10 37.19
C GLU A 83 9.99 -45.68 36.61
N VAL A 84 8.89 -45.22 36.01
CA VAL A 84 8.75 -43.88 35.43
C VAL A 84 8.80 -42.82 36.54
N VAL A 85 8.09 -43.07 37.65
CA VAL A 85 8.12 -42.19 38.83
C VAL A 85 9.53 -42.13 39.43
N ALA A 86 10.23 -43.26 39.52
CA ALA A 86 11.61 -43.29 40.04
C ALA A 86 12.58 -42.49 39.16
N GLN A 87 12.48 -42.62 37.83
CA GLN A 87 13.29 -41.84 36.88
C GLN A 87 13.01 -40.34 37.00
N TYR A 88 11.74 -39.95 37.11
CA TYR A 88 11.36 -38.56 37.35
C TYR A 88 11.93 -38.03 38.68
N LYS A 89 11.77 -38.75 39.79
CA LYS A 89 12.26 -38.33 41.11
C LYS A 89 13.79 -38.15 41.14
N ALA A 90 14.52 -38.96 40.37
CA ALA A 90 15.98 -38.85 40.25
C ALA A 90 16.46 -37.51 39.66
N THR A 91 15.60 -36.76 38.95
CA THR A 91 15.96 -35.42 38.43
C THR A 91 16.12 -34.36 39.51
N GLY A 92 15.48 -34.54 40.68
CA GLY A 92 15.53 -33.57 41.77
C GLY A 92 14.80 -32.25 41.46
N ALA A 93 13.70 -32.32 40.70
CA ALA A 93 12.86 -31.17 40.39
C ALA A 93 12.25 -30.54 41.65
N GLU A 94 12.33 -29.21 41.75
CA GLU A 94 11.76 -28.42 42.84
C GLU A 94 10.43 -27.77 42.45
N LEU A 95 10.15 -27.64 41.15
CA LEU A 95 8.88 -27.22 40.55
C LEU A 95 8.65 -28.00 39.24
N ASN A 96 7.41 -28.43 38.99
CA ASN A 96 7.01 -28.86 37.64
C ASN A 96 6.28 -27.73 36.91
N VAL A 97 6.61 -27.54 35.64
CA VAL A 97 5.91 -26.62 34.74
C VAL A 97 5.35 -27.44 33.58
N LEU A 98 4.03 -27.44 33.43
CA LEU A 98 3.28 -28.19 32.42
C LEU A 98 2.72 -27.22 31.37
N PRO A 99 3.53 -26.74 30.40
CA PRO A 99 3.11 -25.69 29.46
C PRO A 99 2.15 -26.23 28.39
N PHE A 100 2.27 -27.50 28.00
CA PHE A 100 1.37 -28.17 27.06
C PHE A 100 1.40 -29.67 27.34
N CYS A 101 0.64 -30.12 28.34
CA CYS A 101 0.64 -31.53 28.76
C CYS A 101 -0.56 -32.27 28.17
N SER A 102 -0.32 -33.29 27.32
CA SER A 102 -1.39 -34.12 26.74
C SER A 102 -1.52 -35.50 27.40
N GLN A 103 -0.77 -35.75 28.48
CA GLN A 103 -0.80 -36.99 29.23
C GLN A 103 -1.31 -36.72 30.64
N PHE A 104 -2.01 -37.69 31.21
CA PHE A 104 -2.37 -37.62 32.62
C PHE A 104 -1.17 -37.96 33.50
N ILE A 105 -0.76 -37.00 34.32
CA ILE A 105 0.37 -37.11 35.24
C ILE A 105 -0.14 -37.59 36.60
N PRO A 106 0.42 -38.66 37.19
CA PRO A 106 -0.03 -39.18 38.48
C PRO A 106 0.33 -38.22 39.64
N MET A 107 -0.45 -38.26 40.72
CA MET A 107 -0.24 -37.37 41.88
C MET A 107 1.12 -37.56 42.54
N GLU A 108 1.71 -38.76 42.46
CA GLU A 108 3.06 -39.06 42.93
C GLU A 108 4.16 -38.27 42.21
N VAL A 109 3.85 -37.67 41.06
CA VAL A 109 4.71 -36.74 40.30
C VAL A 109 4.26 -35.29 40.51
N ILE A 110 2.96 -35.02 40.51
CA ILE A 110 2.39 -33.67 40.71
C ILE A 110 2.72 -33.11 42.11
N ASP A 111 2.63 -33.94 43.15
CA ASP A 111 2.85 -33.53 44.55
C ASP A 111 4.31 -33.63 44.99
N HIS A 112 5.20 -34.17 44.14
CA HIS A 112 6.59 -34.43 44.53
C HIS A 112 7.45 -33.17 44.71
N PRO A 113 7.42 -32.17 43.81
CA PRO A 113 8.26 -30.99 43.96
C PRO A 113 7.83 -30.14 45.15
N LYS A 114 8.79 -29.65 45.93
CA LYS A 114 8.53 -28.84 47.13
C LYS A 114 7.77 -27.53 46.84
N HIS A 115 7.89 -26.97 45.63
CA HIS A 115 7.15 -25.79 45.21
C HIS A 115 5.86 -26.11 44.44
N GLY A 116 5.52 -27.39 44.28
CA GLY A 116 4.31 -27.86 43.61
C GLY A 116 4.48 -28.05 42.09
N SER A 117 3.34 -28.13 41.41
CA SER A 117 3.25 -28.27 39.95
C SER A 117 2.25 -27.27 39.40
N ILE A 118 2.57 -26.60 38.31
CA ILE A 118 1.67 -25.69 37.62
C ILE A 118 1.44 -26.11 36.18
N ILE A 119 0.26 -25.81 35.67
CA ILE A 119 -0.19 -26.18 34.33
C ILE A 119 -0.86 -24.99 33.64
N TYR A 120 -0.58 -24.85 32.34
CA TYR A 120 -1.21 -23.88 31.46
C TYR A 120 -2.44 -24.49 30.78
N HIS A 121 -3.54 -23.73 30.75
CA HIS A 121 -4.77 -24.10 30.05
C HIS A 121 -5.29 -22.94 29.21
N PRO A 122 -5.60 -23.13 27.92
CA PRO A 122 -5.97 -22.07 26.99
C PRO A 122 -7.47 -21.70 27.10
N SER A 123 -7.96 -21.51 28.33
CA SER A 123 -9.28 -20.95 28.59
C SER A 123 -9.30 -20.15 29.90
N LEU A 124 -10.37 -19.37 30.07
CA LEU A 124 -10.70 -18.71 31.33
C LEU A 124 -11.44 -19.69 32.24
N LEU A 125 -10.69 -20.55 32.95
CA LEU A 125 -11.26 -21.51 33.89
C LEU A 125 -12.12 -20.81 34.96
N PRO A 126 -13.28 -21.38 35.35
CA PRO A 126 -13.69 -22.77 35.13
C PRO A 126 -14.42 -23.04 33.80
N ARG A 127 -14.58 -22.05 32.92
CA ARG A 127 -15.28 -22.22 31.64
C ARG A 127 -14.38 -22.95 30.64
N HIS A 128 -14.99 -23.83 29.85
CA HIS A 128 -14.32 -24.67 28.86
C HIS A 128 -13.19 -25.54 29.44
N ARG A 129 -13.53 -26.44 30.38
CA ARG A 129 -12.55 -27.43 30.88
C ARG A 129 -12.31 -28.53 29.84
N GLY A 130 -11.09 -29.07 29.82
CA GLY A 130 -10.70 -30.15 28.94
C GLY A 130 -10.21 -29.70 27.57
N ALA A 131 -10.04 -30.67 26.68
CA ALA A 131 -9.42 -30.41 25.37
C ALA A 131 -10.35 -29.62 24.42
N SER A 132 -9.75 -28.94 23.44
CA SER A 132 -10.46 -28.07 22.49
C SER A 132 -11.11 -26.83 23.11
N ALA A 133 -10.64 -26.37 24.28
CA ALA A 133 -11.22 -25.21 24.95
C ALA A 133 -11.22 -23.92 24.11
N ILE A 134 -10.21 -23.73 23.25
CA ILE A 134 -10.15 -22.61 22.30
C ILE A 134 -11.29 -22.72 21.28
N ASN A 135 -11.54 -23.93 20.75
CA ASN A 135 -12.65 -24.19 19.82
C ASN A 135 -13.97 -23.80 20.48
N TRP A 136 -14.20 -24.24 21.72
CA TRP A 136 -15.45 -24.00 22.43
C TRP A 136 -15.70 -22.54 22.80
N THR A 137 -14.63 -21.79 23.11
CA THR A 137 -14.69 -20.33 23.29
C THR A 137 -15.27 -19.67 22.04
N LEU A 138 -14.81 -20.10 20.86
CA LEU A 138 -15.28 -19.56 19.58
C LEU A 138 -16.66 -20.09 19.17
N ILE A 139 -16.93 -21.38 19.39
CA ILE A 139 -18.19 -22.06 19.05
C ILE A 139 -19.35 -21.48 19.87
N HIS A 140 -19.14 -21.20 21.16
CA HIS A 140 -20.16 -20.56 22.00
C HIS A 140 -20.29 -19.06 21.75
N GLY A 141 -19.41 -18.46 20.95
CA GLY A 141 -19.45 -17.04 20.64
C GLY A 141 -19.06 -16.17 21.82
N ASP A 142 -18.19 -16.65 22.71
CA ASP A 142 -17.76 -15.90 23.87
C ASP A 142 -17.06 -14.60 23.44
N GLU A 143 -17.41 -13.48 24.07
CA GLU A 143 -16.79 -12.17 23.80
C GLU A 143 -15.38 -12.07 24.40
N LYS A 144 -15.08 -12.92 25.40
CA LYS A 144 -13.82 -12.96 26.13
C LYS A 144 -13.21 -14.35 26.05
N GLY A 145 -11.94 -14.40 25.67
CA GLY A 145 -11.11 -15.59 25.67
C GLY A 145 -9.87 -15.33 26.52
N GLY A 146 -9.02 -16.34 26.67
CA GLY A 146 -7.80 -16.17 27.44
C GLY A 146 -7.22 -17.49 27.91
N PHE A 147 -6.35 -17.41 28.90
CA PHE A 147 -5.69 -18.58 29.47
C PHE A 147 -5.63 -18.49 30.98
N THR A 148 -5.44 -19.66 31.59
CA THR A 148 -5.28 -19.84 33.02
C THR A 148 -4.04 -20.67 33.29
N VAL A 149 -3.17 -20.20 34.18
CA VAL A 149 -2.14 -21.00 34.83
C VAL A 149 -2.65 -21.36 36.21
N PHE A 150 -2.73 -22.65 36.52
CA PHE A 150 -3.28 -23.14 37.78
C PHE A 150 -2.39 -24.22 38.40
N TRP A 151 -2.59 -24.47 39.69
CA TRP A 151 -1.91 -25.51 40.43
C TRP A 151 -2.45 -26.87 40.00
N ALA A 152 -1.59 -27.71 39.43
CA ALA A 152 -2.01 -28.97 38.83
C ALA A 152 -2.64 -29.92 39.88
N ASP A 153 -3.65 -30.67 39.44
CA ASP A 153 -4.32 -31.74 40.18
C ASP A 153 -4.39 -33.01 39.30
N ASP A 154 -5.33 -33.93 39.56
CA ASP A 154 -5.46 -35.22 38.84
C ASP A 154 -5.92 -35.09 37.37
N GLY A 155 -5.59 -33.97 36.72
CA GLY A 155 -5.80 -33.71 35.30
C GLY A 155 -7.25 -33.35 34.95
N LEU A 156 -7.98 -32.72 35.88
CA LEU A 156 -9.39 -32.35 35.71
C LEU A 156 -9.60 -30.85 35.47
N ASP A 157 -8.53 -30.08 35.31
CA ASP A 157 -8.55 -28.62 35.17
C ASP A 157 -9.31 -27.92 36.33
N THR A 158 -9.28 -28.52 37.53
CA THR A 158 -10.02 -28.04 38.71
C THR A 158 -9.16 -27.36 39.77
N GLY A 159 -7.85 -27.39 39.62
CA GLY A 159 -6.93 -26.93 40.65
C GLY A 159 -6.98 -25.41 40.86
N PRO A 160 -6.50 -24.90 42.01
CA PRO A 160 -6.56 -23.47 42.30
C PRO A 160 -5.85 -22.62 41.23
N ILE A 161 -6.46 -21.50 40.84
CA ILE A 161 -5.89 -20.54 39.88
C ILE A 161 -4.71 -19.82 40.52
N LEU A 162 -3.62 -19.73 39.76
CA LEU A 162 -2.43 -18.93 40.09
C LEU A 162 -2.46 -17.62 39.31
N LEU A 163 -2.68 -17.69 37.99
CA LEU A 163 -2.68 -16.54 37.09
C LEU A 163 -3.72 -16.75 36.00
N GLN A 164 -4.44 -15.70 35.62
CA GLN A 164 -5.38 -15.72 34.51
C GLN A 164 -5.23 -14.40 33.73
N GLN A 165 -5.28 -14.49 32.40
CA GLN A 165 -5.27 -13.32 31.52
C GLN A 165 -6.31 -13.48 30.43
N GLU A 166 -7.04 -12.40 30.17
CA GLU A 166 -8.11 -12.35 29.18
C GLU A 166 -7.75 -11.47 27.98
N CYS A 167 -8.41 -11.73 26.85
CA CYS A 167 -8.43 -10.90 25.67
C CYS A 167 -9.84 -10.85 25.07
N ASP A 168 -10.12 -9.80 24.30
CA ASP A 168 -11.35 -9.75 23.50
C ASP A 168 -11.27 -10.76 22.36
N VAL A 169 -12.32 -11.56 22.17
CA VAL A 169 -12.48 -12.45 21.01
C VAL A 169 -13.01 -11.61 19.86
N GLU A 170 -12.23 -11.46 18.80
CA GLU A 170 -12.65 -10.69 17.65
C GLU A 170 -13.75 -11.44 16.86
N PRO A 171 -14.66 -10.72 16.17
CA PRO A 171 -15.78 -11.35 15.46
C PRO A 171 -15.37 -12.44 14.47
N ASN A 172 -14.19 -12.32 13.85
CA ASN A 172 -13.68 -13.27 12.85
C ASN A 172 -12.45 -14.06 13.33
N ASP A 173 -12.21 -14.09 14.65
CA ASP A 173 -11.16 -14.97 15.18
C ASP A 173 -11.46 -16.44 14.86
N THR A 174 -10.41 -17.15 14.48
CA THR A 174 -10.35 -18.61 14.41
C THR A 174 -9.46 -19.14 15.54
N VAL A 175 -9.46 -20.46 15.74
CA VAL A 175 -8.61 -21.13 16.74
C VAL A 175 -7.15 -20.70 16.58
N ASN A 176 -6.69 -20.59 15.33
CA ASN A 176 -5.31 -20.23 15.02
C ASN A 176 -5.02 -18.74 15.23
N THR A 177 -5.96 -17.83 14.92
CA THR A 177 -5.70 -16.38 15.06
C THR A 177 -5.62 -15.97 16.53
N ILE A 178 -6.56 -16.42 17.36
CA ILE A 178 -6.55 -16.14 18.80
C ILE A 178 -5.34 -16.80 19.48
N TYR A 179 -4.99 -18.02 19.04
CA TYR A 179 -3.81 -18.70 19.53
C TYR A 179 -2.53 -17.92 19.22
N LYS A 180 -2.31 -17.53 17.97
CA LYS A 180 -1.09 -16.83 17.56
C LYS A 180 -1.00 -15.41 18.10
N ARG A 181 -2.12 -14.67 18.18
CA ARG A 181 -2.09 -13.26 18.60
C ARG A 181 -2.04 -13.08 20.10
N PHE A 182 -2.58 -14.02 20.88
CA PHE A 182 -2.68 -13.89 22.33
C PHE A 182 -2.24 -15.14 23.10
N LEU A 183 -2.89 -16.29 22.92
CA LEU A 183 -2.70 -17.45 23.81
C LEU A 183 -1.26 -17.99 23.78
N PHE A 184 -0.60 -17.97 22.62
CA PHE A 184 0.80 -18.38 22.50
C PHE A 184 1.76 -17.35 23.14
N PRO A 185 1.86 -16.10 22.65
CA PRO A 185 2.85 -15.16 23.17
C PRO A 185 2.60 -14.77 24.64
N GLU A 186 1.35 -14.50 25.03
CA GLU A 186 1.02 -14.13 26.40
C GLU A 186 0.95 -15.35 27.31
N GLY A 187 0.58 -16.53 26.81
CA GLY A 187 0.62 -17.77 27.58
C GLY A 187 2.05 -18.17 27.98
N VAL A 188 3.03 -17.99 27.09
CA VAL A 188 4.45 -18.20 27.41
C VAL A 188 4.87 -17.23 28.52
N LYS A 189 4.61 -15.94 28.35
CA LYS A 189 4.94 -14.91 29.35
C LYS A 189 4.25 -15.16 30.69
N GLY A 190 2.96 -15.49 30.67
CA GLY A 190 2.15 -15.77 31.85
C GLY A 190 2.61 -17.01 32.60
N THR A 191 3.04 -18.06 31.88
CA THR A 191 3.62 -19.26 32.49
C THR A 191 4.94 -18.94 33.19
N VAL A 192 5.83 -18.18 32.55
CA VAL A 192 7.11 -17.76 33.15
C VAL A 192 6.87 -16.81 34.35
N GLU A 193 5.91 -15.90 34.24
CA GLU A 193 5.51 -15.02 35.34
C GLU A 193 4.95 -15.81 36.53
N ALA A 194 4.15 -16.85 36.29
CA ALA A 194 3.69 -17.73 37.34
C ALA A 194 4.87 -18.39 38.09
N VAL A 195 5.90 -18.83 37.36
CA VAL A 195 7.15 -19.35 37.98
C VAL A 195 7.85 -18.29 38.82
N ARG A 196 7.93 -17.04 38.34
CA ARG A 196 8.51 -15.93 39.12
C ARG A 196 7.74 -15.66 40.40
N GLN A 197 6.41 -15.69 40.36
CA GLN A 197 5.58 -15.51 41.56
C GLN A 197 5.82 -16.63 42.59
N ILE A 198 6.01 -17.88 42.12
CA ILE A 198 6.36 -19.00 42.99
C ILE A 198 7.74 -18.79 43.62
N ALA A 199 8.75 -18.43 42.82
CA ALA A 199 10.11 -18.17 43.29
C ALA A 199 10.16 -17.05 44.35
N GLN A 200 9.27 -16.06 44.23
CA GLN A 200 9.14 -14.94 45.17
C GLN A 200 8.26 -15.27 46.40
N GLY A 201 7.63 -16.45 46.46
CA GLY A 201 6.70 -16.81 47.52
C GLY A 201 5.38 -16.02 47.50
N LYS A 202 4.98 -15.50 46.32
CA LYS A 202 3.79 -14.65 46.12
C LYS A 202 2.67 -15.32 45.32
N ALA A 203 2.89 -16.53 44.80
CA ALA A 203 1.92 -17.22 43.96
C ALA A 203 0.62 -17.53 44.73
N PRO A 204 -0.55 -17.02 44.29
CA PRO A 204 -1.82 -17.26 44.97
C PRO A 204 -2.37 -18.65 44.68
N ARG A 205 -3.30 -19.12 45.52
CA ARG A 205 -4.08 -20.36 45.33
C ARG A 205 -5.56 -20.03 45.38
N ILE A 206 -6.10 -19.49 44.29
CA ILE A 206 -7.48 -19.04 44.22
C ILE A 206 -8.37 -20.23 43.85
N THR A 207 -9.27 -20.65 44.74
CA THR A 207 -10.20 -21.75 44.44
C THR A 207 -11.10 -21.39 43.26
N GLN A 208 -11.16 -22.27 42.25
CA GLN A 208 -12.06 -22.09 41.11
C GLN A 208 -13.54 -22.15 41.56
N PRO A 209 -14.42 -21.25 41.09
CA PRO A 209 -15.85 -21.38 41.31
C PRO A 209 -16.42 -22.60 40.57
N GLN A 210 -17.50 -23.17 41.09
CA GLN A 210 -18.28 -24.20 40.37
C GLN A 210 -19.31 -23.59 39.43
N GLU A 211 -19.73 -22.35 39.72
CA GLU A 211 -20.64 -21.59 38.87
C GLU A 211 -19.95 -21.23 37.54
N GLY A 212 -20.59 -21.56 36.41
CA GLY A 212 -20.08 -21.31 35.06
C GLY A 212 -19.10 -22.36 34.51
N ALA A 213 -18.82 -23.44 35.27
CA ALA A 213 -17.97 -24.52 34.80
C ALA A 213 -18.63 -25.33 33.67
N THR A 214 -17.90 -25.58 32.59
CA THR A 214 -18.39 -26.38 31.45
C THR A 214 -17.39 -27.46 31.05
N TYR A 215 -17.91 -28.60 30.57
CA TYR A 215 -17.14 -29.78 30.15
C TYR A 215 -17.60 -30.19 28.77
N GLU A 216 -17.01 -29.59 27.74
CA GLU A 216 -17.36 -29.89 26.38
C GLU A 216 -16.54 -31.05 25.80
N CYS A 217 -17.06 -31.68 24.75
CA CYS A 217 -16.39 -32.81 24.13
C CYS A 217 -15.22 -32.37 23.24
N ILE A 218 -14.22 -33.24 23.09
CA ILE A 218 -13.06 -32.99 22.21
C ILE A 218 -13.55 -32.81 20.77
N GLN A 219 -13.13 -31.72 20.11
CA GLN A 219 -13.44 -31.50 18.70
C GLN A 219 -12.56 -32.37 17.80
N LYS A 220 -13.20 -33.18 16.96
CA LYS A 220 -12.61 -34.09 15.98
C LYS A 220 -13.40 -34.02 14.67
N LYS A 221 -12.87 -34.59 13.59
CA LYS A 221 -13.58 -34.54 12.31
C LYS A 221 -14.96 -35.20 12.39
N ASP A 222 -15.11 -36.27 13.16
CA ASP A 222 -16.36 -37.03 13.24
C ASP A 222 -17.52 -36.25 13.87
N ASN A 223 -17.25 -35.31 14.77
CA ASN A 223 -18.26 -34.48 15.44
C ASN A 223 -18.29 -33.01 14.97
N ALA A 224 -17.51 -32.64 13.97
CA ALA A 224 -17.49 -31.29 13.38
C ALA A 224 -18.44 -31.12 12.18
N LYS A 225 -19.47 -31.97 12.05
CA LYS A 225 -20.49 -31.83 11.00
C LYS A 225 -21.32 -30.56 11.27
N ILE A 226 -21.55 -29.75 10.25
CA ILE A 226 -22.36 -28.53 10.35
C ILE A 226 -23.83 -28.95 10.50
N ASP A 227 -24.46 -28.45 11.56
CA ASP A 227 -25.91 -28.45 11.69
C ASP A 227 -26.46 -27.15 11.09
N TRP A 228 -27.13 -27.28 9.95
CA TRP A 228 -27.63 -26.15 9.17
C TRP A 228 -28.85 -25.46 9.78
N ASN A 229 -29.51 -26.06 10.77
CA ASN A 229 -30.67 -25.45 11.44
C ASN A 229 -30.26 -24.50 12.58
N GLN A 230 -29.38 -23.56 12.27
CA GLN A 230 -28.81 -22.60 13.23
C GLN A 230 -28.86 -21.18 12.67
N THR A 231 -28.72 -20.17 13.55
CA THR A 231 -28.62 -18.77 13.14
C THR A 231 -27.33 -18.53 12.35
N ALA A 232 -27.25 -17.47 11.55
CA ALA A 232 -26.04 -17.18 10.79
C ALA A 232 -24.80 -16.99 11.68
N GLU A 233 -25.00 -16.43 12.88
CA GLU A 233 -23.98 -16.28 13.91
C GLU A 233 -23.50 -17.61 14.49
N ALA A 234 -24.43 -18.52 14.81
CA ALA A 234 -24.07 -19.85 15.31
C ALA A 234 -23.33 -20.68 14.23
N LEU A 235 -23.76 -20.62 12.97
CA LEU A 235 -23.03 -21.22 11.84
C LEU A 235 -21.62 -20.65 11.70
N HIS A 236 -21.48 -19.33 11.78
CA HIS A 236 -20.19 -18.65 11.71
C HIS A 236 -19.27 -19.05 12.87
N ASN A 237 -19.79 -19.06 14.10
CA ASN A 237 -19.07 -19.50 15.29
C ASN A 237 -18.64 -20.97 15.21
N TRP A 238 -19.51 -21.83 14.68
CA TRP A 238 -19.18 -23.24 14.45
C TRP A 238 -18.05 -23.42 13.43
N ILE A 239 -18.10 -22.69 12.31
CA ILE A 239 -17.08 -22.77 11.26
C ILE A 239 -15.74 -22.23 11.77
N ARG A 240 -15.71 -21.00 12.32
CA ARG A 240 -14.46 -20.37 12.80
C ARG A 240 -13.85 -21.11 14.00
N GLY A 241 -14.70 -21.68 14.86
CA GLY A 241 -14.27 -22.47 16.01
C GLY A 241 -13.71 -23.83 15.64
N ASN A 242 -13.91 -24.30 14.41
CA ASN A 242 -13.31 -25.52 13.88
C ASN A 242 -12.21 -25.24 12.82
N ASP A 243 -11.87 -23.98 12.55
CA ASP A 243 -10.91 -23.58 11.54
C ASP A 243 -9.45 -23.58 12.08
N LYS A 244 -8.48 -24.34 11.54
CA LYS A 244 -8.56 -25.32 10.44
C LYS A 244 -8.79 -26.76 10.91
N VAL A 245 -8.57 -27.05 12.18
CA VAL A 245 -8.59 -28.40 12.75
C VAL A 245 -9.65 -28.46 13.84
N PRO A 246 -10.64 -29.37 13.75
CA PRO A 246 -10.76 -30.45 12.74
C PRO A 246 -11.35 -30.02 11.37
N GLY A 247 -11.87 -28.81 11.24
CA GLY A 247 -12.52 -28.28 10.04
C GLY A 247 -14.01 -28.63 9.99
N ALA A 248 -14.87 -27.62 10.09
CA ALA A 248 -16.32 -27.77 9.99
C ALA A 248 -16.75 -28.24 8.60
N TRP A 249 -17.56 -29.28 8.51
CA TRP A 249 -17.85 -29.92 7.22
C TRP A 249 -19.33 -30.25 7.01
N ALA A 250 -19.73 -30.37 5.76
CA ALA A 250 -21.02 -30.90 5.34
C ALA A 250 -20.85 -31.74 4.07
N GLU A 251 -21.89 -32.48 3.69
CA GLU A 251 -21.95 -33.14 2.39
C GLU A 251 -22.48 -32.14 1.35
N VAL A 252 -21.78 -31.99 0.23
CA VAL A 252 -22.16 -31.15 -0.91
C VAL A 252 -21.88 -31.96 -2.17
N ASP A 253 -22.84 -32.09 -3.08
CA ASP A 253 -22.72 -32.90 -4.32
C ASP A 253 -22.19 -34.34 -4.09
N GLY A 254 -22.59 -34.97 -2.99
CA GLY A 254 -22.21 -36.35 -2.66
C GLY A 254 -20.80 -36.54 -2.08
N GLN A 255 -20.07 -35.46 -1.81
CA GLN A 255 -18.73 -35.48 -1.22
C GLN A 255 -18.65 -34.66 0.07
N LYS A 256 -17.68 -35.00 0.93
CA LYS A 256 -17.43 -34.28 2.18
C LYS A 256 -16.66 -32.99 1.91
N VAL A 257 -17.29 -31.84 2.13
CA VAL A 257 -16.69 -30.51 1.94
C VAL A 257 -16.51 -29.81 3.28
N THR A 258 -15.32 -29.26 3.51
CA THR A 258 -14.95 -28.51 4.70
C THR A 258 -14.94 -27.01 4.40
N PHE A 259 -15.48 -26.20 5.31
CA PHE A 259 -15.71 -24.77 5.15
C PHE A 259 -14.72 -23.98 6.00
N TYR A 260 -14.09 -22.93 5.44
CA TYR A 260 -13.07 -22.13 6.12
C TYR A 260 -13.22 -20.63 5.88
N GLY A 261 -12.71 -19.83 6.82
CA GLY A 261 -12.67 -18.37 6.73
C GLY A 261 -14.07 -17.76 6.67
N SER A 262 -14.94 -18.13 7.62
CA SER A 262 -16.28 -17.55 7.73
C SER A 262 -16.23 -16.09 8.24
N SER A 263 -17.20 -15.28 7.81
CA SER A 263 -17.44 -13.93 8.34
C SER A 263 -18.91 -13.57 8.23
N LEU A 264 -19.45 -12.82 9.19
CA LEU A 264 -20.83 -12.33 9.13
C LEU A 264 -20.96 -11.24 8.06
N ALA A 265 -22.02 -11.32 7.25
CA ALA A 265 -22.29 -10.34 6.20
C ALA A 265 -23.27 -9.25 6.69
N ASN A 266 -23.09 -8.02 6.20
CA ASN A 266 -24.01 -6.91 6.50
C ASN A 266 -25.36 -7.14 5.80
N SER A 267 -26.44 -7.16 6.58
CA SER A 267 -27.81 -7.36 6.09
C SER A 267 -28.26 -6.21 5.17
N GLY A 268 -28.54 -6.49 3.89
CA GLY A 268 -29.21 -5.52 3.00
C GLY A 268 -28.89 -5.57 1.50
N SER A 269 -27.96 -6.40 1.02
CA SER A 269 -27.65 -6.49 -0.41
C SER A 269 -28.32 -7.69 -1.09
N THR A 270 -28.81 -7.50 -2.32
CA THR A 270 -29.18 -8.61 -3.21
C THR A 270 -27.92 -9.40 -3.57
N VAL A 271 -27.87 -10.66 -3.15
CA VAL A 271 -26.73 -11.56 -3.41
C VAL A 271 -26.89 -12.16 -4.81
N ASN A 272 -26.14 -11.64 -5.78
CA ASN A 272 -26.08 -12.20 -7.13
C ASN A 272 -24.95 -13.24 -7.20
N GLY A 273 -25.27 -14.48 -7.60
CA GLY A 273 -24.32 -15.57 -7.75
C GLY A 273 -24.99 -16.87 -8.19
N GLN A 274 -24.21 -17.95 -8.32
CA GLN A 274 -24.75 -19.27 -8.67
C GLN A 274 -25.17 -20.04 -7.41
N PRO A 275 -26.37 -20.66 -7.40
CA PRO A 275 -26.84 -21.45 -6.26
C PRO A 275 -26.07 -22.77 -6.14
N MET A 276 -25.66 -23.13 -4.94
CA MET A 276 -25.02 -24.38 -4.54
C MET A 276 -25.92 -25.09 -3.55
N GLU A 277 -26.44 -26.25 -3.94
CA GLU A 277 -27.31 -27.05 -3.09
C GLU A 277 -26.50 -27.68 -1.95
N ILE A 278 -27.00 -27.50 -0.72
CA ILE A 278 -26.37 -28.05 0.48
C ILE A 278 -27.43 -28.83 1.24
N PRO A 279 -27.37 -30.18 1.23
CA PRO A 279 -28.25 -31.03 2.01
C PRO A 279 -28.40 -30.58 3.47
N GLY A 280 -29.65 -30.32 3.87
CA GLY A 280 -30.01 -29.87 5.21
C GLY A 280 -30.06 -28.35 5.40
N ALA A 281 -29.53 -27.55 4.48
CA ALA A 281 -29.67 -26.09 4.51
C ALA A 281 -31.09 -25.65 4.14
N SER A 282 -31.58 -24.59 4.81
CA SER A 282 -32.94 -24.06 4.56
C SER A 282 -33.12 -23.44 3.18
N ARG A 283 -32.02 -23.07 2.52
CA ARG A 283 -31.96 -22.60 1.14
C ARG A 283 -30.55 -22.86 0.56
N PRO A 284 -30.40 -22.84 -0.77
CA PRO A 284 -29.10 -23.02 -1.40
C PRO A 284 -28.12 -21.93 -0.97
N GLY A 285 -26.86 -22.30 -0.78
CA GLY A 285 -25.79 -21.30 -0.65
C GLY A 285 -25.59 -20.59 -1.98
N ILE A 286 -25.13 -19.34 -1.98
CA ILE A 286 -24.89 -18.59 -3.23
C ILE A 286 -23.39 -18.39 -3.40
N VAL A 287 -22.80 -19.00 -4.43
CA VAL A 287 -21.42 -18.78 -4.83
C VAL A 287 -21.32 -17.44 -5.56
N THR A 288 -20.57 -16.52 -4.97
CA THR A 288 -20.34 -15.16 -5.48
C THR A 288 -18.86 -14.95 -5.76
N LYS A 289 -18.50 -13.84 -6.41
CA LYS A 289 -17.09 -13.44 -6.58
C LYS A 289 -16.33 -13.27 -5.25
N ALA A 290 -17.03 -13.00 -4.15
CA ALA A 290 -16.44 -12.81 -2.83
C ALA A 290 -16.28 -14.12 -2.02
N GLY A 291 -16.92 -15.21 -2.45
CA GLY A 291 -16.99 -16.47 -1.73
C GLY A 291 -18.40 -17.07 -1.71
N LEU A 292 -18.60 -18.10 -0.90
CA LEU A 292 -19.88 -18.77 -0.73
C LEU A 292 -20.70 -18.10 0.38
N VAL A 293 -21.85 -17.53 0.02
CA VAL A 293 -22.81 -16.96 0.97
C VAL A 293 -23.73 -18.08 1.47
N LEU A 294 -23.79 -18.26 2.79
CA LEU A 294 -24.66 -19.19 3.48
C LEU A 294 -25.73 -18.43 4.27
N PHE A 295 -26.85 -19.08 4.57
CA PHE A 295 -28.00 -18.47 5.24
C PHE A 295 -28.32 -19.19 6.54
N GLY A 296 -28.43 -18.42 7.62
CA GLY A 296 -28.97 -18.91 8.88
C GLY A 296 -30.50 -19.06 8.82
N ASN A 297 -31.04 -19.82 9.78
CA ASN A 297 -32.49 -19.96 9.96
C ASN A 297 -33.17 -18.65 10.42
N ASP A 298 -32.40 -17.65 10.86
CA ASP A 298 -32.83 -16.29 11.19
C ASP A 298 -32.88 -15.35 9.97
N GLY A 299 -32.57 -15.86 8.77
CA GLY A 299 -32.59 -15.11 7.53
C GLY A 299 -31.37 -14.20 7.31
N LYS A 300 -30.43 -14.16 8.27
CA LYS A 300 -29.14 -13.47 8.12
C LYS A 300 -28.17 -14.33 7.32
N THR A 301 -27.07 -13.72 6.89
CA THR A 301 -26.09 -14.36 6.02
C THR A 301 -24.68 -14.34 6.61
N LEU A 302 -23.90 -15.34 6.23
CA LEU A 302 -22.46 -15.40 6.46
C LEU A 302 -21.76 -15.73 5.13
N LEU A 303 -20.50 -15.33 5.01
CA LEU A 303 -19.64 -15.59 3.86
C LEU A 303 -18.54 -16.57 4.25
N VAL A 304 -18.34 -17.62 3.45
CA VAL A 304 -17.23 -18.58 3.55
C VAL A 304 -16.26 -18.33 2.39
N LYS A 305 -14.97 -18.16 2.70
CA LYS A 305 -13.94 -17.83 1.70
C LYS A 305 -13.36 -19.04 0.99
N ASN A 306 -13.17 -20.16 1.69
CA ASN A 306 -12.50 -21.33 1.12
C ASN A 306 -13.27 -22.63 1.43
N LEU A 307 -13.17 -23.56 0.51
CA LEU A 307 -13.71 -24.92 0.63
C LEU A 307 -12.57 -25.91 0.47
N GLN A 308 -12.62 -27.02 1.21
CA GLN A 308 -11.71 -28.15 1.01
C GLN A 308 -12.49 -29.44 0.81
N PHE A 309 -12.14 -30.18 -0.23
CA PHE A 309 -12.75 -31.45 -0.59
C PHE A 309 -12.09 -32.61 0.14
N GLU A 310 -12.69 -33.80 0.02
CA GLU A 310 -12.27 -35.02 0.72
C GLU A 310 -10.86 -35.50 0.30
N ASP A 311 -10.45 -35.18 -0.93
CA ASP A 311 -9.10 -35.41 -1.46
C ASP A 311 -8.03 -34.46 -0.88
N GLY A 312 -8.45 -33.49 -0.04
CA GLY A 312 -7.58 -32.49 0.56
C GLY A 312 -7.42 -31.21 -0.25
N LYS A 313 -7.94 -31.15 -1.49
CA LYS A 313 -7.87 -29.98 -2.38
C LYS A 313 -8.63 -28.81 -1.77
N MET A 314 -7.94 -27.68 -1.59
CA MET A 314 -8.54 -26.44 -1.12
C MET A 314 -8.73 -25.47 -2.29
N ILE A 315 -9.92 -24.89 -2.41
CA ILE A 315 -10.24 -23.88 -3.42
C ILE A 315 -10.81 -22.63 -2.76
N ALA A 316 -10.69 -21.50 -3.46
CA ALA A 316 -11.53 -20.34 -3.14
C ALA A 316 -12.99 -20.74 -3.38
N ALA A 317 -13.87 -20.46 -2.42
CA ALA A 317 -15.29 -20.79 -2.53
C ALA A 317 -15.95 -20.10 -3.73
N ALA A 318 -15.46 -18.92 -4.12
CA ALA A 318 -15.86 -18.20 -5.32
C ALA A 318 -15.61 -18.98 -6.63
N GLN A 319 -14.69 -19.95 -6.58
CA GLN A 319 -14.30 -20.76 -7.72
C GLN A 319 -14.97 -22.13 -7.76
N TYR A 320 -15.94 -22.41 -6.88
CA TYR A 320 -16.59 -23.71 -6.77
C TYR A 320 -17.06 -24.24 -8.14
N PHE A 321 -17.81 -23.45 -8.89
CA PHE A 321 -18.32 -23.83 -10.21
C PHE A 321 -17.30 -23.72 -11.36
N SER A 322 -16.19 -23.01 -11.17
CA SER A 322 -15.08 -22.95 -12.13
C SER A 322 -14.06 -24.07 -11.93
N SER A 323 -14.11 -24.79 -10.81
CA SER A 323 -13.14 -25.84 -10.45
C SER A 323 -13.28 -27.14 -11.27
N GLY A 324 -14.21 -27.18 -12.22
CA GLY A 324 -14.35 -28.26 -13.22
C GLY A 324 -13.40 -28.19 -14.40
N SER A 325 -12.54 -27.18 -14.52
CA SER A 325 -11.61 -27.04 -15.66
C SER A 325 -10.25 -26.51 -15.24
N SER A 326 -9.48 -27.33 -14.56
CA SER A 326 -8.04 -27.29 -14.74
C SER A 326 -7.54 -28.72 -14.80
N ALA A 327 -7.59 -29.28 -16.01
CA ALA A 327 -6.94 -30.55 -16.27
C ALA A 327 -5.49 -30.45 -15.80
N ALA A 328 -5.01 -31.48 -15.09
CA ALA A 328 -3.58 -31.60 -14.80
C ALA A 328 -2.84 -31.44 -16.13
N VAL A 329 -1.90 -30.50 -16.16
CA VAL A 329 -1.16 -30.20 -17.37
C VAL A 329 -0.25 -31.40 -17.65
N GLU A 330 -0.43 -32.06 -18.80
CA GLU A 330 0.46 -33.14 -19.23
C GLU A 330 1.86 -32.56 -19.46
N LEU A 331 2.83 -33.01 -18.66
CA LEU A 331 4.20 -32.52 -18.70
C LEU A 331 4.90 -33.03 -19.98
N THR A 332 5.58 -32.12 -20.69
CA THR A 332 6.52 -32.48 -21.76
C THR A 332 7.75 -33.19 -21.17
N GLU A 333 8.57 -33.85 -21.99
CA GLU A 333 9.79 -34.51 -21.51
C GLU A 333 10.78 -33.53 -20.85
N GLU A 334 10.82 -32.28 -21.33
CA GLU A 334 11.64 -31.21 -20.73
C GLU A 334 11.10 -30.78 -19.35
N GLU A 335 9.78 -30.70 -19.20
CA GLU A 335 9.14 -30.36 -17.93
C GLU A 335 9.19 -31.50 -16.90
N LYS A 336 9.18 -32.76 -17.37
CA LYS A 336 9.48 -33.91 -16.51
C LYS A 336 10.92 -33.86 -15.98
N ALA A 337 11.87 -33.42 -16.82
CA ALA A 337 13.24 -33.21 -16.37
C ALA A 337 13.34 -32.06 -15.35
N PHE A 338 12.66 -30.93 -15.59
CA PHE A 338 12.56 -29.83 -14.61
C PHE A 338 11.91 -30.28 -13.30
N ALA A 339 10.81 -31.04 -13.35
CA ALA A 339 10.20 -31.62 -12.17
C ALA A 339 11.17 -32.55 -11.42
N GLY A 340 11.95 -33.37 -12.13
CA GLY A 340 13.00 -34.19 -11.51
C GLY A 340 14.06 -33.35 -10.77
N GLN A 341 14.50 -32.23 -11.35
CA GLN A 341 15.45 -31.31 -10.71
C GLN A 341 14.85 -30.65 -9.46
N MET A 342 13.62 -30.14 -9.58
CA MET A 342 12.90 -29.53 -8.46
C MET A 342 12.64 -30.52 -7.32
N ARG A 343 12.41 -31.79 -7.66
CA ARG A 343 12.28 -32.86 -6.67
C ARG A 343 13.56 -33.03 -5.87
N ALA A 344 14.73 -32.97 -6.53
CA ALA A 344 16.02 -32.99 -5.86
C ALA A 344 16.26 -31.74 -4.99
N VAL A 345 15.82 -30.56 -5.44
CA VAL A 345 15.87 -29.33 -4.64
C VAL A 345 15.02 -29.47 -3.38
N TRP A 346 13.77 -29.90 -3.51
CA TRP A 346 12.89 -30.16 -2.36
C TRP A 346 13.50 -31.20 -1.42
N GLN A 347 14.11 -32.26 -1.96
CA GLN A 347 14.79 -33.29 -1.18
C GLN A 347 16.00 -32.75 -0.39
N SER A 348 16.69 -31.73 -0.93
CA SER A 348 17.82 -31.07 -0.27
C SER A 348 17.43 -30.03 0.79
N ILE A 349 16.18 -29.57 0.74
CA ILE A 349 15.59 -28.63 1.71
C ILE A 349 14.91 -29.41 2.82
N LEU A 350 14.11 -30.42 2.45
CA LEU A 350 13.35 -31.28 3.33
C LEU A 350 14.18 -32.48 3.76
N THR A 351 15.25 -32.25 4.52
CA THR A 351 16.24 -33.28 4.90
C THR A 351 15.66 -34.44 5.72
N ASN A 352 14.45 -34.28 6.25
CA ASN A 352 13.70 -35.27 7.03
C ASN A 352 12.70 -36.09 6.19
N VAL A 353 12.56 -35.81 4.89
CA VAL A 353 11.73 -36.60 3.96
C VAL A 353 12.63 -37.60 3.25
N SER A 354 12.33 -38.89 3.26
CA SER A 354 13.18 -39.90 2.61
C SER A 354 13.08 -39.87 1.07
N GLN A 355 11.91 -39.50 0.56
CA GLN A 355 11.64 -39.37 -0.87
C GLN A 355 10.54 -38.33 -1.08
N VAL A 356 10.79 -37.33 -1.93
CA VAL A 356 9.76 -36.36 -2.34
C VAL A 356 8.86 -36.97 -3.42
N GLU A 357 7.63 -37.30 -3.02
CA GLU A 357 6.53 -37.69 -3.90
C GLU A 357 5.67 -36.47 -4.31
N ASP A 358 4.81 -36.62 -5.31
CA ASP A 358 3.90 -35.57 -5.79
C ASP A 358 2.97 -35.02 -4.70
N SER A 359 2.57 -35.87 -3.74
CA SER A 359 1.74 -35.49 -2.59
C SER A 359 2.52 -34.84 -1.43
N THR A 360 3.86 -34.77 -1.52
CA THR A 360 4.70 -34.21 -0.45
C THR A 360 4.35 -32.75 -0.24
N ASP A 361 3.99 -32.38 0.98
CA ASP A 361 3.69 -30.99 1.33
C ASP A 361 4.92 -30.31 1.96
N PHE A 362 5.35 -29.20 1.38
CA PHE A 362 6.57 -28.47 1.71
C PHE A 362 6.63 -28.06 3.18
N PHE A 363 5.54 -27.50 3.71
CA PHE A 363 5.49 -26.97 5.08
C PHE A 363 5.20 -28.06 6.12
N LYS A 364 4.32 -29.01 5.81
CA LYS A 364 4.09 -30.18 6.68
C LYS A 364 5.36 -31.02 6.83
N SER A 365 6.19 -31.02 5.79
CA SER A 365 7.49 -31.67 5.80
C SER A 365 8.56 -30.89 6.58
N GLY A 366 8.26 -29.70 7.11
CA GLY A 366 9.14 -28.98 8.04
C GLY A 366 9.89 -27.77 7.46
N ALA A 367 9.59 -27.35 6.23
CA ALA A 367 10.17 -26.12 5.66
C ALA A 367 9.76 -24.86 6.44
N THR A 368 10.71 -23.93 6.61
CA THR A 368 10.54 -22.63 7.26
C THR A 368 10.48 -21.49 6.24
N SER A 369 10.29 -20.24 6.68
CA SER A 369 10.33 -19.07 5.78
C SER A 369 11.69 -18.88 5.09
N MET A 370 12.78 -19.31 5.71
CA MET A 370 14.11 -19.28 5.07
C MET A 370 14.20 -20.29 3.92
N ASP A 371 13.54 -21.44 4.08
CA ASP A 371 13.50 -22.51 3.07
C ASP A 371 12.64 -22.12 1.87
N VAL A 372 11.61 -21.31 2.08
CA VAL A 372 10.83 -20.69 0.98
C VAL A 372 11.73 -19.81 0.11
N VAL A 373 12.52 -18.93 0.73
CA VAL A 373 13.45 -18.07 0.00
C VAL A 373 14.50 -18.89 -0.74
N ARG A 374 15.03 -19.95 -0.09
CA ARG A 374 15.97 -20.88 -0.73
C ARG A 374 15.33 -21.57 -1.93
N LEU A 375 14.11 -22.07 -1.81
CA LEU A 375 13.41 -22.73 -2.92
C LEU A 375 13.16 -21.77 -4.09
N VAL A 376 12.75 -20.54 -3.82
CA VAL A 376 12.55 -19.51 -4.86
C VAL A 376 13.86 -19.21 -5.62
N GLU A 377 14.98 -19.07 -4.92
CA GLU A 377 16.28 -18.82 -5.58
C GLU A 377 16.80 -20.06 -6.34
N GLU A 378 16.60 -21.27 -5.81
CA GLU A 378 16.96 -22.51 -6.52
C GLU A 378 16.14 -22.68 -7.82
N VAL A 379 14.84 -22.39 -7.79
CA VAL A 379 14.00 -22.38 -9.01
C VAL A 379 14.54 -21.40 -10.03
N LYS A 380 14.90 -20.20 -9.59
CA LYS A 380 15.45 -19.15 -10.47
C LYS A 380 16.79 -19.54 -11.09
N LEU A 381 17.63 -20.30 -10.40
CA LEU A 381 18.89 -20.82 -10.94
C LEU A 381 18.65 -21.89 -12.01
N GLN A 382 17.67 -22.77 -11.81
CA GLN A 382 17.37 -23.87 -12.72
C GLN A 382 16.47 -23.44 -13.89
N ALA A 383 15.61 -22.45 -13.68
CA ALA A 383 14.62 -21.95 -14.63
C ALA A 383 14.44 -20.44 -14.48
N SER A 384 15.38 -19.67 -15.03
CA SER A 384 15.42 -18.20 -14.92
C SER A 384 14.17 -17.46 -15.43
N SER A 385 13.38 -18.08 -16.29
CA SER A 385 12.09 -17.58 -16.77
C SER A 385 10.92 -17.81 -15.80
N CYS A 386 11.05 -18.72 -14.84
CA CYS A 386 10.05 -18.97 -13.80
C CYS A 386 10.26 -18.00 -12.62
N GLN A 387 9.54 -16.87 -12.62
CA GLN A 387 9.60 -15.91 -11.51
C GLN A 387 8.61 -16.29 -10.40
N LEU A 388 9.14 -16.66 -9.24
CA LEU A 388 8.36 -16.97 -8.05
C LEU A 388 8.47 -15.87 -7.00
N GLN A 389 7.36 -15.61 -6.31
CA GLN A 389 7.30 -14.88 -5.04
C GLN A 389 7.17 -15.88 -3.89
N ASN A 390 7.42 -15.43 -2.65
CA ASN A 390 7.27 -16.30 -1.49
C ASN A 390 5.82 -16.81 -1.35
N GLU A 391 4.85 -15.96 -1.68
CA GLU A 391 3.41 -16.25 -1.67
C GLU A 391 3.05 -17.41 -2.62
N ASP A 392 3.74 -17.55 -3.75
CA ASP A 392 3.49 -18.64 -4.70
C ASP A 392 3.75 -20.01 -4.04
N ILE A 393 4.79 -20.11 -3.21
CA ILE A 393 5.12 -21.32 -2.45
C ILE A 393 4.09 -21.55 -1.34
N TYR A 394 3.65 -20.49 -0.66
CA TYR A 394 2.63 -20.59 0.40
C TYR A 394 1.26 -21.05 -0.12
N MET A 395 0.96 -20.84 -1.40
CA MET A 395 -0.30 -21.23 -2.04
C MET A 395 -0.24 -22.60 -2.73
N ASN A 396 0.95 -23.07 -3.10
CA ASN A 396 1.16 -24.35 -3.78
C ASN A 396 2.04 -25.26 -2.92
N THR A 397 1.46 -25.74 -1.82
CA THR A 397 2.24 -26.41 -0.76
C THR A 397 2.64 -27.83 -1.12
N THR A 398 1.96 -28.51 -2.05
CA THR A 398 2.34 -29.87 -2.49
C THR A 398 3.32 -29.84 -3.65
N PHE A 399 4.16 -30.86 -3.78
CA PHE A 399 5.12 -30.95 -4.88
C PHE A 399 4.40 -30.94 -6.24
N HIS A 400 3.27 -31.64 -6.35
CA HIS A 400 2.44 -31.65 -7.55
C HIS A 400 1.95 -30.25 -7.91
N ASP A 401 1.31 -29.54 -6.96
CA ASP A 401 0.76 -28.21 -7.20
C ASP A 401 1.87 -27.20 -7.50
N PHE A 402 3.01 -27.32 -6.82
CA PHE A 402 4.20 -26.51 -7.08
C PHE A 402 4.74 -26.73 -8.49
N ILE A 403 4.82 -27.98 -8.97
CA ILE A 403 5.25 -28.26 -10.34
C ILE A 403 4.21 -27.80 -11.35
N GLN A 404 2.93 -28.02 -11.09
CA GLN A 404 1.85 -27.54 -11.96
C GLN A 404 1.86 -26.02 -12.08
N MET A 405 2.05 -25.29 -10.98
CA MET A 405 2.22 -23.83 -10.98
C MET A 405 3.51 -23.42 -11.70
N CYS A 406 4.65 -24.04 -11.42
CA CYS A 406 5.90 -23.70 -12.12
C CYS A 406 5.79 -23.92 -13.62
N VAL A 407 5.18 -25.04 -14.03
CA VAL A 407 4.96 -25.38 -15.44
C VAL A 407 3.98 -24.41 -16.08
N ARG A 408 2.89 -24.04 -15.39
CA ARG A 408 1.99 -22.98 -15.88
C ARG A 408 2.71 -21.65 -16.04
N LYS A 409 3.54 -21.22 -15.09
CA LYS A 409 4.35 -20.00 -15.22
C LYS A 409 5.36 -20.10 -16.37
N LEU A 410 6.01 -21.25 -16.54
CA LEU A 410 6.94 -21.52 -17.64
C LEU A 410 6.26 -21.55 -19.01
N ARG A 411 5.01 -22.01 -19.07
CA ARG A 411 4.16 -22.01 -20.28
C ARG A 411 3.41 -20.69 -20.50
N GLY A 412 3.40 -19.79 -19.52
CA GLY A 412 2.60 -18.55 -19.54
C GLY A 412 1.10 -18.75 -19.22
N GLU A 413 0.70 -19.92 -18.71
CA GLU A 413 -0.68 -20.31 -18.39
C GLU A 413 -1.18 -19.83 -17.02
N ASP A 414 -0.30 -19.34 -16.13
CA ASP A 414 -0.66 -18.78 -14.81
C ASP A 414 -1.28 -17.37 -14.90
N GLY A 415 -1.57 -16.92 -16.12
CA GLY A 415 -2.44 -15.78 -16.35
C GLY A 415 -1.94 -14.49 -15.72
N GLU A 416 -0.77 -13.99 -16.14
CA GLU A 416 -0.84 -12.60 -16.57
C GLU A 416 -1.78 -12.63 -17.77
N GLU A 417 -3.08 -12.36 -17.54
CA GLU A 417 -3.99 -12.06 -18.65
C GLU A 417 -3.23 -11.07 -19.53
N GLU A 418 -2.87 -11.52 -20.73
CA GLU A 418 -2.12 -10.69 -21.66
C GLU A 418 -2.88 -9.38 -21.75
N LEU A 419 -2.22 -8.27 -21.40
CA LEU A 419 -2.86 -6.96 -21.41
C LEU A 419 -3.30 -6.67 -22.85
N VAL A 420 -4.57 -6.95 -23.14
CA VAL A 420 -5.15 -6.70 -24.45
C VAL A 420 -5.39 -5.21 -24.56
N VAL A 421 -4.68 -4.57 -25.48
CA VAL A 421 -4.79 -3.15 -25.74
C VAL A 421 -5.08 -2.92 -27.20
N ASN A 422 -6.13 -2.16 -27.49
CA ASN A 422 -6.35 -1.64 -28.83
C ASN A 422 -5.48 -0.39 -29.01
N TYR A 423 -4.56 -0.46 -29.97
CA TYR A 423 -3.64 0.62 -30.25
C TYR A 423 -4.05 1.39 -31.51
N VAL A 424 -3.78 2.68 -31.47
CA VAL A 424 -3.52 3.44 -32.69
C VAL A 424 -2.02 3.40 -32.93
N GLU A 425 -1.62 2.73 -34.02
CA GLU A 425 -0.22 2.69 -34.45
C GLU A 425 0.08 3.85 -35.41
N LYS A 426 1.26 4.45 -35.26
CA LYS A 426 1.71 5.52 -36.16
C LYS A 426 3.22 5.45 -36.37
N ASP A 427 3.66 5.41 -37.62
CA ASP A 427 5.07 5.53 -37.97
C ASP A 427 5.47 7.00 -38.01
N ILE A 428 6.26 7.43 -37.03
CA ILE A 428 6.66 8.83 -36.88
C ILE A 428 7.96 8.92 -36.07
N ASN A 429 8.78 9.95 -36.31
CA ASN A 429 10.05 10.17 -35.59
C ASN A 429 10.99 8.94 -35.63
N ASN A 430 10.99 8.21 -36.76
CA ASN A 430 11.77 6.98 -36.98
C ASN A 430 11.44 5.81 -36.04
N MET A 431 10.20 5.75 -35.54
CA MET A 431 9.68 4.63 -34.74
C MET A 431 8.19 4.40 -35.03
N THR A 432 7.71 3.21 -34.71
CA THR A 432 6.26 2.94 -34.65
C THR A 432 5.79 3.17 -33.22
N ILE A 433 5.05 4.25 -32.99
CA ILE A 433 4.44 4.50 -31.68
C ILE A 433 3.11 3.76 -31.57
N ARG A 434 2.81 3.25 -30.37
CA ARG A 434 1.58 2.52 -30.06
C ARG A 434 0.82 3.24 -28.95
N MET A 435 -0.31 3.85 -29.32
CA MET A 435 -1.09 4.70 -28.43
C MET A 435 -2.39 4.01 -28.02
N PRO A 436 -2.56 3.63 -26.73
CA PRO A 436 -3.87 3.27 -26.22
C PRO A 436 -4.80 4.48 -26.27
N HIS A 437 -6.09 4.26 -26.57
CA HIS A 437 -7.07 5.34 -26.79
C HIS A 437 -8.42 5.11 -26.07
N GLN A 438 -8.47 4.09 -25.21
CA GLN A 438 -9.64 3.71 -24.41
C GLN A 438 -9.53 4.22 -22.97
N LEU A 439 -10.59 4.09 -22.17
CA LEU A 439 -10.50 4.32 -20.72
C LEU A 439 -9.64 3.22 -20.10
N PHE A 440 -8.91 3.51 -19.03
CA PHE A 440 -8.21 2.49 -18.25
C PHE A 440 -8.89 2.29 -16.90
N ILE A 441 -9.56 1.16 -16.71
CA ILE A 441 -10.34 0.87 -15.50
C ILE A 441 -9.98 -0.54 -15.03
N ASN A 442 -9.61 -0.68 -13.76
CA ASN A 442 -9.31 -1.96 -13.14
C ASN A 442 -8.25 -2.81 -13.88
N GLY A 443 -7.21 -2.18 -14.43
CA GLY A 443 -6.15 -2.88 -15.15
C GLY A 443 -6.45 -3.18 -16.63
N GLU A 444 -7.58 -2.74 -17.16
CA GLU A 444 -8.04 -3.05 -18.52
C GLU A 444 -8.38 -1.79 -19.32
N PHE A 445 -8.17 -1.85 -20.64
CA PHE A 445 -8.59 -0.81 -21.56
C PHE A 445 -10.01 -1.08 -22.06
N VAL A 446 -10.95 -0.18 -21.75
CA VAL A 446 -12.38 -0.34 -22.02
C VAL A 446 -12.98 0.88 -22.71
N ASN A 447 -13.96 0.65 -23.59
CA ASN A 447 -14.74 1.74 -24.18
C ASN A 447 -15.58 2.45 -23.11
N ALA A 448 -15.84 3.74 -23.32
CA ALA A 448 -16.78 4.49 -22.51
C ALA A 448 -18.23 3.97 -22.71
N GLU A 449 -19.10 4.27 -21.74
CA GLU A 449 -20.52 3.98 -21.86
C GLU A 449 -21.13 4.54 -23.16
N GLY A 450 -21.79 3.66 -23.91
CA GLY A 450 -22.38 4.00 -25.21
C GLY A 450 -21.35 4.27 -26.31
N GLU A 451 -20.11 3.79 -26.16
CA GLU A 451 -19.01 3.93 -27.12
C GLU A 451 -18.72 5.39 -27.51
N LYS A 452 -19.00 6.33 -26.60
CA LYS A 452 -18.78 7.75 -26.87
C LYS A 452 -17.28 8.02 -26.99
N ILE A 453 -16.94 8.81 -28.00
CA ILE A 453 -15.56 9.18 -28.36
C ILE A 453 -15.45 10.67 -28.65
N TYR A 454 -14.23 11.19 -28.62
CA TYR A 454 -13.87 12.53 -29.10
C TYR A 454 -12.49 12.50 -29.78
N LYS A 455 -12.19 13.53 -30.57
CA LYS A 455 -10.96 13.62 -31.35
C LYS A 455 -9.83 14.27 -30.55
N SER A 456 -8.67 13.62 -30.46
CA SER A 456 -7.42 14.31 -30.10
C SER A 456 -6.80 14.95 -31.34
N ILE A 457 -6.26 16.17 -31.21
CA ILE A 457 -5.83 17.02 -32.32
C ILE A 457 -4.34 17.31 -32.20
N ASN A 458 -3.60 17.12 -33.27
CA ASN A 458 -2.19 17.49 -33.34
C ASN A 458 -2.05 19.01 -33.51
N PRO A 459 -1.45 19.74 -32.56
CA PRO A 459 -1.33 21.18 -32.67
C PRO A 459 -0.34 21.66 -33.75
N ASN A 460 0.54 20.78 -34.26
CA ASN A 460 1.50 21.13 -35.31
C ASN A 460 0.82 21.43 -36.66
N ASP A 461 -0.31 20.79 -36.95
CA ASP A 461 -0.98 20.91 -38.24
C ASP A 461 -2.52 21.03 -38.14
N GLY A 462 -3.09 20.79 -36.97
CA GLY A 462 -4.54 20.81 -36.72
C GLY A 462 -5.26 19.52 -37.14
N THR A 463 -4.53 18.47 -37.50
CA THR A 463 -5.10 17.18 -37.91
C THR A 463 -5.52 16.34 -36.72
N VAL A 464 -6.41 15.36 -36.95
CA VAL A 464 -6.82 14.41 -35.91
C VAL A 464 -5.72 13.37 -35.74
N ILE A 465 -5.29 13.15 -34.49
CA ILE A 465 -4.36 12.06 -34.14
C ILE A 465 -5.14 10.75 -34.12
N CYS A 466 -6.18 10.69 -33.30
CA CYS A 466 -7.09 9.55 -33.15
C CYS A 466 -8.37 9.93 -32.40
N ASP A 467 -9.30 8.97 -32.35
CA ASP A 467 -10.48 9.01 -31.49
C ASP A 467 -10.18 8.38 -30.12
N VAL A 468 -10.56 9.08 -29.05
CA VAL A 468 -10.34 8.70 -27.65
C VAL A 468 -11.68 8.50 -26.95
N SER A 469 -11.79 7.48 -26.11
CA SER A 469 -13.00 7.24 -25.30
C SER A 469 -13.36 8.44 -24.42
N LEU A 470 -14.65 8.79 -24.39
CA LEU A 470 -15.20 9.93 -23.65
C LEU A 470 -15.92 9.42 -22.40
N ALA A 471 -15.22 9.36 -21.26
CA ALA A 471 -15.79 8.83 -20.01
C ALA A 471 -17.12 9.48 -19.62
N GLN A 472 -18.08 8.64 -19.24
CA GLN A 472 -19.39 9.04 -18.71
C GLN A 472 -19.45 8.87 -17.18
N ILE A 473 -20.54 9.29 -16.56
CA ILE A 473 -20.69 9.24 -15.08
C ILE A 473 -20.56 7.80 -14.57
N SER A 474 -21.16 6.83 -15.26
CA SER A 474 -21.08 5.41 -14.87
C SER A 474 -19.64 4.86 -14.94
N ASP A 475 -18.83 5.35 -15.88
CA ASP A 475 -17.43 4.98 -16.00
C ASP A 475 -16.59 5.54 -14.84
N VAL A 476 -16.91 6.76 -14.38
CA VAL A 476 -16.32 7.35 -13.17
C VAL A 476 -16.63 6.48 -11.95
N ASP A 477 -17.88 6.08 -11.79
CA ASP A 477 -18.32 5.27 -10.64
C ASP A 477 -17.66 3.88 -10.64
N LYS A 478 -17.53 3.25 -11.83
CA LYS A 478 -16.78 1.99 -11.98
C LYS A 478 -15.31 2.15 -11.60
N ALA A 479 -14.65 3.20 -12.06
CA ALA A 479 -13.25 3.47 -11.74
C ALA A 479 -13.03 3.73 -10.25
N VAL A 480 -13.93 4.49 -9.61
CA VAL A 480 -13.85 4.73 -8.16
C VAL A 480 -14.11 3.45 -7.38
N SER A 481 -15.06 2.61 -7.81
CA SER A 481 -15.30 1.30 -7.20
C SER A 481 -14.06 0.40 -7.30
N ALA A 482 -13.41 0.34 -8.46
CA ALA A 482 -12.18 -0.44 -8.65
C ALA A 482 -11.03 0.10 -7.77
N ALA A 483 -10.87 1.42 -7.68
CA ALA A 483 -9.88 2.04 -6.81
C ALA A 483 -10.14 1.74 -5.32
N LYS A 484 -11.41 1.71 -4.92
CA LYS A 484 -11.81 1.36 -3.56
C LYS A 484 -11.51 -0.09 -3.23
N GLU A 485 -11.91 -1.02 -4.10
CA GLU A 485 -11.64 -2.45 -3.94
C GLU A 485 -10.14 -2.73 -3.86
N ALA A 486 -9.34 -2.13 -4.75
CA ALA A 486 -7.89 -2.26 -4.75
C ALA A 486 -7.23 -1.72 -3.46
N PHE A 487 -7.82 -0.70 -2.83
CA PHE A 487 -7.33 -0.11 -1.59
C PHE A 487 -7.74 -0.90 -0.34
N GLU A 488 -9.02 -1.24 -0.22
CA GLU A 488 -9.59 -1.84 0.99
C GLU A 488 -9.31 -3.35 1.06
N GLU A 489 -9.46 -4.06 -0.07
CA GLU A 489 -9.38 -5.52 -0.12
C GLU A 489 -8.19 -6.05 -0.92
N GLY A 490 -7.72 -5.27 -1.89
CA GLY A 490 -6.63 -5.64 -2.80
C GLY A 490 -5.25 -5.74 -2.14
N GLN A 491 -4.30 -6.27 -2.90
CA GLN A 491 -2.92 -6.45 -2.45
C GLN A 491 -2.24 -5.10 -2.12
N TRP A 492 -2.60 -4.00 -2.79
CA TRP A 492 -1.94 -2.70 -2.62
C TRP A 492 -2.05 -2.13 -1.20
N GLY A 493 -3.23 -2.24 -0.57
CA GLY A 493 -3.45 -1.79 0.80
C GLY A 493 -2.78 -2.67 1.87
N LYS A 494 -2.43 -3.92 1.51
CA LYS A 494 -1.81 -4.92 2.39
C LYS A 494 -0.30 -5.08 2.16
N MET A 495 0.21 -4.57 1.04
CA MET A 495 1.60 -4.69 0.62
C MET A 495 2.53 -3.89 1.52
N ASN A 496 3.71 -4.47 1.82
CA ASN A 496 4.75 -3.76 2.55
C ASN A 496 5.12 -2.46 1.83
N PRO A 497 5.41 -1.36 2.54
CA PRO A 497 5.80 -0.12 1.90
C PRO A 497 7.05 -0.26 1.01
N ARG A 498 7.98 -1.16 1.36
CA ARG A 498 9.17 -1.43 0.54
C ARG A 498 8.85 -2.08 -0.81
N ASP A 499 7.95 -3.06 -0.84
CA ASP A 499 7.56 -3.75 -2.07
C ASP A 499 6.74 -2.82 -2.97
N ARG A 500 5.94 -1.93 -2.36
CA ARG A 500 5.32 -0.80 -3.07
C ARG A 500 6.36 0.07 -3.77
N GLY A 501 7.43 0.43 -3.06
CA GLY A 501 8.56 1.17 -3.63
C GLY A 501 9.22 0.45 -4.81
N ARG A 502 9.38 -0.88 -4.73
CA ARG A 502 9.93 -1.69 -5.83
C ARG A 502 9.08 -1.63 -7.10
N LEU A 503 7.75 -1.73 -6.99
CA LEU A 503 6.84 -1.60 -8.14
C LEU A 503 6.90 -0.21 -8.77
N ILE A 504 7.00 0.84 -7.94
CA ILE A 504 7.14 2.22 -8.43
C ILE A 504 8.50 2.44 -9.12
N TYR A 505 9.59 1.83 -8.62
CA TYR A 505 10.88 1.83 -9.33
C TYR A 505 10.79 1.13 -10.67
N LYS A 506 10.18 -0.08 -10.73
CA LYS A 506 9.99 -0.82 -11.99
C LYS A 506 9.17 -0.04 -13.01
N LEU A 507 8.13 0.69 -12.56
CA LEU A 507 7.38 1.61 -13.43
C LEU A 507 8.26 2.71 -13.99
N ALA A 508 9.11 3.34 -13.17
CA ALA A 508 10.04 4.36 -13.65
C ALA A 508 11.04 3.80 -14.68
N ASP A 509 11.53 2.59 -14.48
CA ASP A 509 12.44 1.92 -15.43
C ASP A 509 11.74 1.59 -16.76
N LEU A 510 10.47 1.17 -16.72
CA LEU A 510 9.67 0.97 -17.94
C LEU A 510 9.38 2.29 -18.67
N MET A 511 9.15 3.38 -17.93
CA MET A 511 9.02 4.72 -18.52
C MET A 511 10.32 5.18 -19.17
N GLU A 512 11.47 4.89 -18.56
CA GLU A 512 12.78 5.19 -19.13
C GLU A 512 13.06 4.37 -20.39
N LEU A 513 12.67 3.09 -20.39
CA LEU A 513 12.78 2.23 -21.58
C LEU A 513 11.95 2.74 -22.76
N HIS A 514 10.81 3.38 -22.49
CA HIS A 514 9.90 3.92 -23.52
C HIS A 514 10.00 5.46 -23.64
N GLN A 515 11.09 6.08 -23.18
CA GLN A 515 11.15 7.54 -23.06
C GLN A 515 11.04 8.27 -24.40
N GLU A 516 11.59 7.72 -25.48
CA GLU A 516 11.50 8.28 -26.82
C GLU A 516 10.08 8.17 -27.39
N GLU A 517 9.39 7.06 -27.14
CA GLU A 517 7.98 6.88 -27.51
C GLU A 517 7.08 7.86 -26.75
N LEU A 518 7.23 7.94 -25.42
CA LEU A 518 6.51 8.89 -24.57
C LEU A 518 6.75 10.35 -25.01
N ALA A 519 8.00 10.73 -25.30
CA ALA A 519 8.32 12.07 -25.76
C ALA A 519 7.75 12.38 -27.16
N THR A 520 7.67 11.36 -28.03
CA THR A 520 7.07 11.50 -29.36
C THR A 520 5.54 11.68 -29.25
N ILE A 521 4.87 10.91 -28.39
CA ILE A 521 3.43 11.07 -28.11
C ILE A 521 3.17 12.44 -27.50
N GLU A 522 3.96 12.87 -26.51
CA GLU A 522 3.82 14.19 -25.89
C GLU A 522 4.01 15.32 -26.92
N ALA A 523 4.94 15.17 -27.86
CA ALA A 523 5.19 16.15 -28.91
C ALA A 523 4.00 16.34 -29.86
N ILE A 524 3.34 15.25 -30.27
CA ILE A 524 2.19 15.32 -31.18
C ILE A 524 0.86 15.61 -30.47
N ASP A 525 0.71 15.25 -29.20
CA ASP A 525 -0.54 15.46 -28.44
C ASP A 525 -0.56 16.85 -27.78
N SER A 526 0.60 17.37 -27.37
CA SER A 526 0.68 18.65 -26.65
C SER A 526 1.41 19.79 -27.38
N GLY A 527 2.16 19.49 -28.45
CA GLY A 527 3.03 20.45 -29.14
C GLY A 527 4.39 20.67 -28.46
N ALA A 528 4.72 19.88 -27.43
CA ALA A 528 6.00 19.96 -26.76
C ALA A 528 7.15 19.63 -27.73
N VAL A 529 8.14 20.53 -27.84
CA VAL A 529 9.35 20.26 -28.62
C VAL A 529 10.02 18.98 -28.11
N TYR A 530 10.30 18.02 -29.01
CA TYR A 530 10.70 16.66 -28.67
C TYR A 530 11.92 16.60 -27.72
N THR A 531 12.96 17.40 -27.99
CA THR A 531 14.16 17.44 -27.14
C THR A 531 13.85 17.94 -25.73
N LEU A 532 12.92 18.89 -25.60
CA LEU A 532 12.40 19.37 -24.33
C LEU A 532 11.48 18.35 -23.66
N ALA A 533 10.63 17.67 -24.42
CA ALA A 533 9.77 16.60 -23.95
C ALA A 533 10.59 15.47 -23.33
N LEU A 534 11.61 14.99 -24.05
CA LEU A 534 12.52 13.94 -23.59
C LEU A 534 13.22 14.33 -22.29
N LYS A 535 13.85 15.51 -22.25
CA LYS A 535 14.62 15.96 -21.09
C LYS A 535 13.75 16.31 -19.88
N THR A 536 12.59 16.92 -20.11
CA THR A 536 11.79 17.56 -19.05
C THR A 536 10.48 16.81 -18.81
N HIS A 537 9.60 16.72 -19.81
CA HIS A 537 8.27 16.13 -19.63
C HIS A 537 8.38 14.66 -19.21
N VAL A 538 9.25 13.89 -19.87
CA VAL A 538 9.50 12.47 -19.59
C VAL A 538 10.61 12.30 -18.55
N GLY A 539 11.77 12.94 -18.77
CA GLY A 539 12.92 12.81 -17.87
C GLY A 539 12.62 13.17 -16.42
N MET A 540 11.89 14.27 -16.17
CA MET A 540 11.49 14.63 -14.81
C MET A 540 10.40 13.71 -14.25
N SER A 541 9.52 13.16 -15.10
CA SER A 541 8.53 12.17 -14.68
C SER A 541 9.18 10.90 -14.13
N ILE A 542 10.19 10.38 -14.85
CA ILE A 542 10.99 9.23 -14.40
C ILE A 542 11.67 9.52 -13.06
N GLN A 543 12.31 10.69 -12.93
CA GLN A 543 12.93 11.12 -11.67
C GLN A 543 11.92 11.23 -10.54
N THR A 544 10.70 11.69 -10.83
CA THR A 544 9.63 11.86 -9.83
C THR A 544 9.18 10.51 -9.26
N PHE A 545 8.95 9.52 -10.12
CA PHE A 545 8.61 8.17 -9.66
C PHE A 545 9.77 7.53 -8.88
N ARG A 546 11.02 7.67 -9.34
CA ARG A 546 12.21 7.19 -8.60
C ARG A 546 12.37 7.85 -7.23
N TYR A 547 12.13 9.16 -7.15
CA TYR A 547 12.21 9.92 -5.90
C TYR A 547 11.18 9.43 -4.88
N PHE A 548 9.91 9.33 -5.27
CA PHE A 548 8.85 8.92 -4.36
C PHE A 548 8.83 7.41 -4.07
N ALA A 549 9.33 6.56 -4.98
CA ALA A 549 9.58 5.15 -4.68
C ALA A 549 10.47 4.99 -3.44
N GLY A 550 11.53 5.80 -3.34
CA GLY A 550 12.45 5.84 -2.20
C GLY A 550 11.81 6.32 -0.89
N TRP A 551 10.66 6.99 -0.93
CA TRP A 551 9.95 7.48 0.26
C TRP A 551 9.03 6.44 0.90
N CYS A 552 8.61 5.40 0.18
CA CYS A 552 7.58 4.48 0.65
C CYS A 552 7.90 3.88 2.04
N ASP A 553 9.15 3.50 2.28
CA ASP A 553 9.62 2.95 3.57
C ASP A 553 10.31 3.96 4.49
N LYS A 554 10.19 5.27 4.20
CA LYS A 554 10.76 6.38 4.99
C LYS A 554 9.70 7.35 5.50
N ILE A 555 8.42 6.97 5.37
CA ILE A 555 7.30 7.70 5.96
C ILE A 555 7.20 7.28 7.44
N GLU A 556 7.52 8.22 8.33
CA GLU A 556 7.60 7.98 9.77
C GLU A 556 6.53 8.74 10.56
N GLY A 557 6.13 8.15 11.69
CA GLY A 557 5.36 8.80 12.74
C GLY A 557 6.24 9.54 13.74
N SER A 558 5.75 9.72 14.96
CA SER A 558 6.51 10.36 16.06
C SER A 558 6.08 9.82 17.41
N THR A 559 6.97 9.79 18.40
CA THR A 559 6.63 9.58 19.82
C THR A 559 6.52 10.94 20.51
N ILE A 560 5.51 11.11 21.37
CA ILE A 560 5.15 12.42 21.95
C ILE A 560 5.23 12.36 23.48
N PRO A 561 6.08 13.18 24.13
CA PRO A 561 6.22 13.21 25.59
C PRO A 561 5.08 14.00 26.24
N ILE A 562 3.88 13.42 26.27
CA ILE A 562 2.72 14.03 26.92
C ILE A 562 2.85 14.02 28.45
N ASN A 563 2.08 14.89 29.11
CA ASN A 563 1.94 14.84 30.57
C ASN A 563 1.47 13.46 31.02
N GLN A 564 2.02 12.98 32.13
CA GLN A 564 1.74 11.64 32.66
C GLN A 564 0.55 11.71 33.63
N ALA A 565 -0.38 10.75 33.52
CA ALA A 565 -1.48 10.55 34.45
C ALA A 565 -1.00 9.86 35.74
N ARG A 566 -0.21 10.58 36.54
CA ARG A 566 0.45 10.02 37.74
C ARG A 566 -0.57 9.41 38.72
N PRO A 567 -0.27 8.25 39.36
CA PRO A 567 1.02 7.56 39.37
C PRO A 567 1.33 6.72 38.11
N ASN A 568 0.36 6.51 37.23
CA ASN A 568 0.51 5.74 35.97
C ASN A 568 1.42 6.47 34.97
N ARG A 569 1.70 5.80 33.84
CA ARG A 569 2.46 6.34 32.72
C ARG A 569 1.62 6.34 31.45
N ASN A 570 1.99 7.19 30.49
CA ASN A 570 1.36 7.24 29.18
C ASN A 570 2.41 7.20 28.07
N LEU A 571 2.16 6.38 27.04
CA LEU A 571 2.88 6.33 25.78
C LEU A 571 1.98 6.90 24.68
N THR A 572 2.39 8.00 24.06
CA THR A 572 1.74 8.53 22.86
C THR A 572 2.66 8.42 21.66
N PHE A 573 2.13 7.91 20.55
CA PHE A 573 2.81 7.93 19.26
C PHE A 573 1.84 8.17 18.12
N THR A 574 2.35 8.54 16.94
CA THR A 574 1.56 8.75 15.74
C THR A 574 1.85 7.70 14.68
N LYS A 575 0.81 7.34 13.90
CA LYS A 575 0.91 6.52 12.69
C LYS A 575 0.54 7.38 11.49
N LYS A 576 1.35 7.29 10.42
CA LYS A 576 1.04 7.86 9.11
C LYS A 576 0.32 6.80 8.29
N GLU A 577 -0.91 7.07 7.89
CA GLU A 577 -1.74 6.15 7.12
C GLU A 577 -2.12 6.78 5.78
N PRO A 578 -2.33 5.97 4.71
CA PRO A 578 -2.89 6.49 3.47
C PRO A 578 -4.27 7.11 3.71
N ILE A 579 -4.65 8.08 2.87
CA ILE A 579 -5.97 8.68 2.91
C ILE A 579 -7.04 7.70 2.39
N GLY A 580 -6.76 6.97 1.31
CA GLY A 580 -7.69 6.07 0.63
C GLY A 580 -7.76 6.36 -0.87
N VAL A 581 -8.97 6.29 -1.45
CA VAL A 581 -9.16 6.62 -2.88
C VAL A 581 -8.95 8.11 -3.13
N CYS A 582 -8.05 8.43 -4.06
CA CYS A 582 -7.72 9.78 -4.46
C CYS A 582 -8.16 10.06 -5.91
N ALA A 583 -8.76 11.23 -6.12
CA ALA A 583 -8.99 11.77 -7.46
C ALA A 583 -7.85 12.74 -7.82
N ILE A 584 -7.33 12.64 -9.04
CA ILE A 584 -6.30 13.56 -9.55
C ILE A 584 -6.78 14.14 -10.88
N VAL A 585 -6.82 15.46 -10.99
CA VAL A 585 -7.22 16.18 -12.20
C VAL A 585 -6.06 17.07 -12.62
N ILE A 586 -5.52 16.81 -13.82
CA ILE A 586 -4.28 17.44 -14.31
C ILE A 586 -4.53 18.39 -15.49
N PRO A 587 -3.67 19.41 -15.68
CA PRO A 587 -3.71 20.33 -16.81
C PRO A 587 -3.09 19.69 -18.06
N TRP A 588 -3.06 20.47 -19.15
CA TRP A 588 -2.64 20.04 -20.49
C TRP A 588 -1.23 20.49 -20.90
N ASN A 589 -0.57 21.32 -20.09
CA ASN A 589 0.68 21.98 -20.48
C ASN A 589 1.93 21.11 -20.36
N TYR A 590 1.95 20.21 -19.37
CA TYR A 590 2.92 19.11 -19.26
C TYR A 590 2.17 17.82 -18.87
N PRO A 591 1.43 17.19 -19.81
CA PRO A 591 0.49 16.12 -19.49
C PRO A 591 1.10 14.99 -18.66
N LEU A 592 2.22 14.40 -19.09
CA LEU A 592 2.86 13.31 -18.36
C LEU A 592 3.55 13.78 -17.08
N MET A 593 4.16 14.97 -17.09
CA MET A 593 4.88 15.49 -15.93
C MET A 593 3.96 15.84 -14.77
N MET A 594 2.82 16.48 -15.05
CA MET A 594 1.83 16.81 -14.02
C MET A 594 1.12 15.55 -13.51
N LEU A 595 0.91 14.55 -14.37
CA LEU A 595 0.51 13.21 -13.95
C LEU A 595 1.52 12.66 -12.95
N ALA A 596 2.82 12.65 -13.28
CA ALA A 596 3.86 12.06 -12.45
C ALA A 596 3.99 12.75 -11.10
N TRP A 597 3.99 14.10 -11.08
CA TRP A 597 4.10 14.91 -9.85
C TRP A 597 3.06 14.53 -8.80
N LYS A 598 1.80 14.39 -9.22
CA LYS A 598 0.69 14.08 -8.31
C LYS A 598 0.60 12.58 -8.01
N THR A 599 0.76 11.75 -9.03
CA THR A 599 0.56 10.30 -8.95
C THR A 599 1.64 9.62 -8.12
N ALA A 600 2.90 9.98 -8.30
CA ALA A 600 4.01 9.31 -7.62
C ALA A 600 3.95 9.47 -6.09
N ALA A 601 3.70 10.69 -5.59
CA ALA A 601 3.53 10.95 -4.16
C ALA A 601 2.30 10.22 -3.58
N CYS A 602 1.20 10.20 -4.34
CA CYS A 602 -0.04 9.54 -3.97
C CYS A 602 0.13 8.02 -3.84
N LEU A 603 0.77 7.38 -4.82
CA LEU A 603 1.09 5.96 -4.80
C LEU A 603 2.09 5.61 -3.69
N ALA A 604 3.16 6.39 -3.51
CA ALA A 604 4.15 6.14 -2.47
C ALA A 604 3.52 6.15 -1.06
N ALA A 605 2.58 7.08 -0.82
CA ALA A 605 1.79 7.14 0.39
C ALA A 605 0.79 5.99 0.57
N GLY A 606 0.59 5.12 -0.43
CA GLY A 606 -0.23 3.91 -0.36
C GLY A 606 -1.69 4.07 -0.77
N ASN A 607 -2.01 5.14 -1.48
CA ASN A 607 -3.36 5.40 -1.97
C ASN A 607 -3.59 4.73 -3.32
N THR A 608 -4.86 4.64 -3.74
CA THR A 608 -5.28 4.29 -5.10
C THR A 608 -5.84 5.53 -5.81
N ILE A 609 -5.86 5.52 -7.14
CA ILE A 609 -6.04 6.74 -7.94
C ILE A 609 -7.10 6.54 -9.02
N VAL A 610 -7.96 7.54 -9.15
CA VAL A 610 -8.73 7.81 -10.37
C VAL A 610 -8.26 9.13 -10.96
N LEU A 611 -7.60 9.07 -12.12
CA LEU A 611 -6.95 10.19 -12.77
C LEU A 611 -7.75 10.67 -13.98
N LYS A 612 -7.91 11.98 -14.07
CA LYS A 612 -8.51 12.68 -15.20
C LYS A 612 -7.43 13.49 -15.94
N PRO A 613 -6.91 13.04 -17.09
CA PRO A 613 -6.04 13.87 -17.93
C PRO A 613 -6.84 15.00 -18.55
N ALA A 614 -6.23 16.15 -18.88
CA ALA A 614 -6.95 17.18 -19.63
C ALA A 614 -7.51 16.62 -20.95
N GLN A 615 -8.70 17.09 -21.37
CA GLN A 615 -9.39 16.51 -22.53
C GLN A 615 -8.57 16.64 -23.82
N VAL A 616 -7.77 17.70 -23.95
CA VAL A 616 -6.97 17.98 -25.16
C VAL A 616 -5.65 17.23 -25.21
N THR A 617 -5.25 16.53 -24.15
CA THR A 617 -3.95 15.82 -24.07
C THR A 617 -4.04 14.49 -23.28
N PRO A 618 -4.78 13.48 -23.78
CA PRO A 618 -4.98 12.24 -23.05
C PRO A 618 -3.89 11.18 -23.26
N LEU A 619 -3.09 11.26 -24.34
CA LEU A 619 -2.46 10.07 -24.92
C LEU A 619 -1.28 9.56 -24.08
N THR A 620 -0.44 10.44 -23.52
CA THR A 620 0.66 10.00 -22.64
C THR A 620 0.16 9.47 -21.30
N ALA A 621 -0.98 9.94 -20.80
CA ALA A 621 -1.62 9.35 -19.61
C ALA A 621 -2.08 7.92 -19.89
N LEU A 622 -2.68 7.67 -21.05
CA LEU A 622 -3.10 6.32 -21.45
C LEU A 622 -1.91 5.39 -21.72
N LYS A 623 -0.84 5.90 -22.35
CA LYS A 623 0.41 5.13 -22.49
C LYS A 623 1.04 4.81 -21.13
N PHE A 624 0.99 5.76 -20.18
CA PHE A 624 1.43 5.52 -18.80
C PHE A 624 0.62 4.41 -18.11
N ALA A 625 -0.69 4.32 -18.32
CA ALA A 625 -1.51 3.23 -17.78
C ALA A 625 -1.05 1.85 -18.29
N GLU A 626 -0.73 1.74 -19.59
CA GLU A 626 -0.16 0.51 -20.17
C GLU A 626 1.15 0.13 -19.46
N LEU A 627 2.06 1.10 -19.27
CA LEU A 627 3.33 0.86 -18.59
C LEU A 627 3.15 0.51 -17.11
N ALA A 628 2.16 1.09 -16.44
CA ALA A 628 1.82 0.74 -15.05
C ALA A 628 1.28 -0.69 -14.92
N ALA A 629 0.45 -1.13 -15.86
CA ALA A 629 -0.01 -2.52 -15.92
C ALA A 629 1.18 -3.48 -16.15
N ARG A 630 2.05 -3.18 -17.14
CA ARG A 630 3.28 -3.96 -17.42
C ARG A 630 4.29 -3.94 -16.25
N ALA A 631 4.29 -2.90 -15.43
CA ALA A 631 5.12 -2.85 -14.22
C ALA A 631 4.63 -3.85 -13.16
N GLY A 632 3.40 -4.35 -13.27
CA GLY A 632 2.79 -5.25 -12.29
C GLY A 632 2.12 -4.51 -11.14
N LEU A 633 1.68 -3.25 -11.35
CA LEU A 633 0.84 -2.59 -10.36
C LEU A 633 -0.52 -3.33 -10.28
N PRO A 634 -1.03 -3.63 -9.07
CA PRO A 634 -2.29 -4.35 -8.94
C PRO A 634 -3.46 -3.66 -9.66
N LYS A 635 -4.35 -4.46 -10.25
CA LYS A 635 -5.57 -3.98 -10.90
C LYS A 635 -6.34 -3.02 -9.98
N GLY A 636 -6.83 -1.91 -10.54
CA GLY A 636 -7.60 -0.89 -9.82
C GLY A 636 -6.77 0.15 -9.05
N VAL A 637 -5.47 -0.05 -8.84
CA VAL A 637 -4.61 0.94 -8.17
C VAL A 637 -4.53 2.26 -8.95
N ILE A 638 -4.49 2.16 -10.28
CA ILE A 638 -4.53 3.29 -11.20
C ILE A 638 -5.71 3.09 -12.14
N ASN A 639 -6.53 4.14 -12.29
CA ASN A 639 -7.61 4.22 -13.27
C ASN A 639 -7.49 5.57 -13.98
N ILE A 640 -7.66 5.62 -15.30
CA ILE A 640 -7.47 6.83 -16.11
C ILE A 640 -8.69 7.04 -17.01
N LEU A 641 -9.31 8.22 -16.87
CA LEU A 641 -10.59 8.56 -17.50
C LEU A 641 -10.45 9.80 -18.38
N PRO A 642 -10.04 9.69 -19.66
CA PRO A 642 -10.16 10.79 -20.61
C PRO A 642 -11.63 11.26 -20.73
N GLY A 643 -11.84 12.56 -20.87
CA GLY A 643 -13.17 13.13 -21.13
C GLY A 643 -13.38 14.56 -20.68
N SER A 644 -14.63 14.98 -20.46
CA SER A 644 -14.95 16.36 -20.07
C SER A 644 -14.61 16.64 -18.61
N GLY A 645 -13.96 17.78 -18.34
CA GLY A 645 -13.70 18.24 -16.97
C GLY A 645 -14.98 18.53 -16.19
N ALA A 646 -16.00 19.11 -16.84
CA ALA A 646 -17.29 19.43 -16.23
C ALA A 646 -18.12 18.20 -15.87
N LEU A 647 -17.84 17.04 -16.48
CA LEU A 647 -18.51 15.78 -16.18
C LEU A 647 -17.67 14.91 -15.24
N VAL A 648 -16.46 14.53 -15.66
CA VAL A 648 -15.59 13.62 -14.90
C VAL A 648 -15.05 14.31 -13.65
N GLY A 649 -14.53 15.52 -13.79
CA GLY A 649 -13.98 16.29 -12.66
C GLY A 649 -15.05 16.63 -11.62
N GLN A 650 -16.26 16.98 -12.08
CA GLN A 650 -17.40 17.21 -11.19
C GLN A 650 -17.77 15.93 -10.44
N ARG A 651 -17.99 14.82 -11.16
CA ARG A 651 -18.39 13.56 -10.52
C ARG A 651 -17.35 13.08 -9.51
N LEU A 652 -16.06 13.20 -9.79
CA LEU A 652 -14.97 12.90 -8.85
C LEU A 652 -15.01 13.81 -7.61
N SER A 653 -15.34 15.09 -7.79
CA SER A 653 -15.48 16.05 -6.68
C SER A 653 -16.69 15.74 -5.80
N ASP A 654 -17.73 15.14 -6.36
CA ASP A 654 -18.98 14.81 -5.65
C ASP A 654 -18.98 13.40 -5.06
N HIS A 655 -18.14 12.49 -5.57
CA HIS A 655 -18.23 11.07 -5.23
C HIS A 655 -17.97 10.82 -3.73
N PRO A 656 -18.81 10.01 -3.04
CA PRO A 656 -18.71 9.81 -1.59
C PRO A 656 -17.50 8.96 -1.16
N ASP A 657 -17.01 8.07 -2.03
CA ASP A 657 -15.85 7.22 -1.75
C ASP A 657 -14.49 7.88 -2.05
N VAL A 658 -14.46 8.99 -2.79
CA VAL A 658 -13.23 9.75 -2.99
C VAL A 658 -12.92 10.53 -1.70
N ARG A 659 -11.71 10.40 -1.18
CA ARG A 659 -11.29 10.99 0.11
C ARG A 659 -10.33 12.15 -0.02
N LYS A 660 -9.67 12.28 -1.18
CA LYS A 660 -8.86 13.45 -1.52
C LYS A 660 -8.97 13.76 -3.01
N LEU A 661 -8.95 15.05 -3.36
CA LEU A 661 -8.84 15.53 -4.73
C LEU A 661 -7.61 16.43 -4.91
N GLY A 662 -6.70 16.05 -5.80
CA GLY A 662 -5.57 16.89 -6.23
C GLY A 662 -5.88 17.55 -7.57
N PHE A 663 -5.97 18.87 -7.60
CA PHE A 663 -6.29 19.63 -8.82
C PHE A 663 -5.19 20.62 -9.16
N THR A 664 -4.84 20.66 -10.45
CA THR A 664 -4.09 21.76 -11.04
C THR A 664 -4.84 22.27 -12.27
N GLY A 665 -5.03 23.59 -12.36
CA GLY A 665 -5.75 24.23 -13.45
C GLY A 665 -6.10 25.67 -13.13
N SER A 666 -7.15 26.22 -13.75
CA SER A 666 -7.52 27.62 -13.54
C SER A 666 -8.20 27.85 -12.18
N THR A 667 -8.04 29.05 -11.65
CA THR A 667 -8.58 29.49 -10.35
C THR A 667 -10.09 29.26 -10.22
N GLU A 668 -10.87 29.62 -11.24
CA GLU A 668 -12.32 29.50 -11.20
C GLU A 668 -12.80 28.05 -11.12
N ILE A 669 -12.13 27.14 -11.83
CA ILE A 669 -12.42 25.71 -11.73
C ILE A 669 -11.94 25.14 -10.39
N GLY A 670 -10.80 25.60 -9.88
CA GLY A 670 -10.29 25.23 -8.55
C GLY A 670 -11.26 25.61 -7.42
N LYS A 671 -11.80 26.82 -7.45
CA LYS A 671 -12.83 27.29 -6.50
C LYS A 671 -14.07 26.39 -6.56
N HIS A 672 -14.52 26.04 -7.76
CA HIS A 672 -15.69 25.18 -7.96
C HIS A 672 -15.46 23.74 -7.45
N ILE A 673 -14.27 23.17 -7.70
CA ILE A 673 -13.86 21.87 -7.17
C ILE A 673 -13.81 21.89 -5.64
N MET A 674 -13.18 22.92 -5.04
CA MET A 674 -13.11 23.08 -3.59
C MET A 674 -14.52 23.16 -2.97
N LYS A 675 -15.42 23.92 -3.57
CA LYS A 675 -16.83 24.01 -3.16
C LYS A 675 -17.51 22.64 -3.19
N SER A 676 -17.35 21.89 -4.28
CA SER A 676 -17.95 20.56 -4.45
C SER A 676 -17.38 19.55 -3.43
N CYS A 677 -16.08 19.61 -3.16
CA CYS A 677 -15.43 18.81 -2.11
C CYS A 677 -16.01 19.10 -0.71
N ALA A 678 -16.24 20.39 -0.39
CA ALA A 678 -16.80 20.81 0.88
C ALA A 678 -18.26 20.36 1.07
N VAL A 679 -19.09 20.49 0.03
CA VAL A 679 -20.53 20.18 0.10
C VAL A 679 -20.81 18.67 0.08
N SER A 680 -19.96 17.87 -0.55
CA SER A 680 -20.19 16.42 -0.71
C SER A 680 -19.88 15.61 0.55
N ASN A 681 -18.60 15.45 0.91
CA ASN A 681 -18.17 14.57 2.00
C ASN A 681 -16.93 15.08 2.75
N VAL A 682 -16.61 16.37 2.60
CA VAL A 682 -15.45 17.03 3.24
C VAL A 682 -14.12 16.34 2.89
N LYS A 683 -14.03 15.79 1.67
CA LYS A 683 -12.77 15.24 1.14
C LYS A 683 -11.67 16.30 1.16
N LYS A 684 -10.43 15.88 1.46
CA LYS A 684 -9.28 16.79 1.39
C LYS A 684 -9.10 17.29 -0.04
N VAL A 685 -8.59 18.50 -0.20
CA VAL A 685 -8.30 19.07 -1.52
C VAL A 685 -6.95 19.78 -1.49
N SER A 686 -6.19 19.66 -2.57
CA SER A 686 -4.96 20.44 -2.83
C SER A 686 -5.11 21.11 -4.18
N LEU A 687 -4.81 22.41 -4.26
CA LEU A 687 -5.10 23.26 -5.41
C LEU A 687 -3.83 24.00 -5.84
N GLU A 688 -3.46 23.89 -7.11
CA GLU A 688 -2.43 24.74 -7.74
C GLU A 688 -3.08 25.49 -8.90
N LEU A 689 -3.19 26.81 -8.76
CA LEU A 689 -4.17 27.64 -9.48
C LEU A 689 -3.54 28.87 -10.14
N GLY A 690 -2.80 28.67 -11.24
CA GLY A 690 -2.31 29.74 -12.08
C GLY A 690 -1.35 30.72 -11.40
N GLY A 691 -0.73 31.58 -12.20
CA GLY A 691 0.26 32.53 -11.74
C GLY A 691 0.34 33.82 -12.55
N LYS A 692 0.73 34.89 -11.87
CA LYS A 692 1.25 36.12 -12.50
C LYS A 692 2.61 36.47 -11.93
N SER A 693 3.50 35.49 -12.00
CA SER A 693 4.77 35.46 -11.29
C SER A 693 5.68 36.63 -11.69
N PRO A 694 6.16 37.45 -10.73
CA PRO A 694 7.07 38.55 -11.02
C PRO A 694 8.53 38.08 -11.07
N LEU A 695 9.29 38.61 -12.03
CA LEU A 695 10.74 38.51 -12.09
C LEU A 695 11.36 39.91 -12.02
N ILE A 696 12.14 40.19 -10.97
CA ILE A 696 12.80 41.49 -10.74
C ILE A 696 14.26 41.40 -11.19
N ILE A 697 14.70 42.29 -12.08
CA ILE A 697 16.06 42.30 -12.66
C ILE A 697 16.74 43.62 -12.30
N PHE A 698 17.72 43.56 -11.41
CA PHE A 698 18.51 44.71 -10.98
C PHE A 698 19.68 45.00 -11.92
N SER A 699 20.14 46.25 -11.93
CA SER A 699 21.22 46.74 -12.79
C SER A 699 22.57 46.07 -12.55
N ASP A 700 22.80 45.56 -11.34
CA ASP A 700 24.04 44.87 -10.94
C ASP A 700 24.07 43.37 -11.31
N CYS A 701 23.02 42.88 -11.98
CA CYS A 701 22.97 41.48 -12.41
C CYS A 701 24.01 41.17 -13.50
N ASP A 702 24.15 39.90 -13.80
CA ASP A 702 24.85 39.46 -15.00
C ASP A 702 23.92 39.60 -16.21
N MET A 703 24.12 40.64 -17.03
CA MET A 703 23.22 40.95 -18.15
C MET A 703 23.04 39.78 -19.13
N ASP A 704 24.11 39.06 -19.46
CA ASP A 704 24.04 37.93 -20.40
C ASP A 704 23.17 36.80 -19.84
N LYS A 705 23.36 36.47 -18.56
CA LYS A 705 22.53 35.48 -17.87
C LYS A 705 21.11 35.98 -17.66
N ALA A 706 20.92 37.26 -17.37
CA ALA A 706 19.60 37.86 -17.15
C ALA A 706 18.75 37.78 -18.42
N VAL A 707 19.31 38.11 -19.60
CA VAL A 707 18.60 37.96 -20.89
C VAL A 707 18.24 36.50 -21.12
N ARG A 708 19.21 35.57 -20.99
CA ARG A 708 18.96 34.13 -21.21
C ARG A 708 17.91 33.55 -20.27
N MET A 709 18.02 33.82 -18.97
CA MET A 709 17.09 33.30 -17.97
C MET A 709 15.75 34.02 -17.98
N GLY A 710 15.73 35.31 -18.31
CA GLY A 710 14.49 36.06 -18.54
C GLY A 710 13.71 35.52 -19.74
N MET A 711 14.40 35.22 -20.85
CA MET A 711 13.78 34.51 -21.98
C MET A 711 13.25 33.12 -21.58
N SER A 712 14.07 32.33 -20.89
CA SER A 712 13.63 31.01 -20.39
C SER A 712 12.40 31.14 -19.49
N SER A 713 12.36 32.14 -18.60
CA SER A 713 11.25 32.34 -17.67
C SER A 713 9.90 32.58 -18.34
N VAL A 714 9.89 33.01 -19.61
CA VAL A 714 8.66 33.30 -20.37
C VAL A 714 8.41 32.30 -21.49
N PHE A 715 9.43 32.00 -22.30
CA PHE A 715 9.25 31.26 -23.54
C PHE A 715 9.45 29.74 -23.40
N PHE A 716 9.94 29.27 -22.25
CA PHE A 716 10.10 27.84 -22.00
C PHE A 716 8.76 27.10 -22.12
N ASN A 717 8.77 25.95 -22.81
CA ASN A 717 7.56 25.21 -23.17
C ASN A 717 6.51 26.11 -23.80
N LYS A 718 6.94 27.02 -24.68
CA LYS A 718 6.11 28.00 -25.39
C LYS A 718 5.17 28.81 -24.49
N GLY A 719 5.60 29.06 -23.24
CA GLY A 719 4.91 29.88 -22.24
C GLY A 719 3.74 29.22 -21.51
N GLU A 720 3.38 27.99 -21.90
CA GLU A 720 2.39 27.19 -21.20
C GLU A 720 3.04 26.53 -19.99
N ASN A 721 3.28 27.35 -18.97
CA ASN A 721 4.04 27.00 -17.81
C ASN A 721 3.50 27.80 -16.62
N CYS A 722 2.97 27.12 -15.60
CA CYS A 722 2.32 27.78 -14.46
C CYS A 722 3.26 28.73 -13.72
N ILE A 723 4.57 28.45 -13.70
CA ILE A 723 5.56 29.32 -13.04
C ILE A 723 6.10 30.43 -13.95
N ALA A 724 5.67 30.53 -15.20
CA ALA A 724 6.17 31.51 -16.16
C ALA A 724 6.17 32.93 -15.55
N ALA A 725 7.23 33.70 -15.82
CA ALA A 725 7.34 35.07 -15.36
C ALA A 725 6.38 35.96 -16.14
N GLY A 726 5.13 36.03 -15.68
CA GLY A 726 4.08 36.82 -16.32
C GLY A 726 4.28 38.33 -16.22
N ARG A 727 5.26 38.80 -15.43
CA ARG A 727 5.76 40.18 -15.40
C ARG A 727 7.25 40.21 -15.15
N LEU A 728 7.96 41.04 -15.91
CA LEU A 728 9.36 41.36 -15.66
C LEU A 728 9.46 42.83 -15.23
N PHE A 729 10.08 43.08 -14.08
CA PHE A 729 10.43 44.41 -13.62
C PHE A 729 11.93 44.60 -13.85
N VAL A 730 12.30 45.50 -14.75
CA VAL A 730 13.70 45.74 -15.12
C VAL A 730 14.12 47.14 -14.68
N GLU A 731 15.27 47.23 -14.02
CA GLU A 731 15.77 48.49 -13.50
C GLU A 731 16.03 49.49 -14.64
N ASP A 732 15.61 50.73 -14.44
CA ASP A 732 15.58 51.79 -15.45
C ASP A 732 16.90 51.99 -16.20
N THR A 733 18.05 51.93 -15.50
CA THR A 733 19.37 52.13 -16.10
C THR A 733 19.80 51.03 -17.07
N ILE A 734 19.21 49.83 -16.99
CA ILE A 734 19.55 48.68 -17.86
C ILE A 734 18.41 48.26 -18.79
N HIS A 735 17.21 48.82 -18.61
CA HIS A 735 15.99 48.40 -19.33
C HIS A 735 16.16 48.37 -20.84
N ASP A 736 16.57 49.49 -21.46
CA ASP A 736 16.56 49.59 -22.92
C ASP A 736 17.61 48.66 -23.56
N GLN A 737 18.75 48.47 -22.88
CA GLN A 737 19.77 47.49 -23.29
C GLN A 737 19.25 46.05 -23.16
N TYR A 738 18.57 45.74 -22.05
CA TYR A 738 17.97 44.42 -21.84
C TYR A 738 16.93 44.10 -22.92
N VAL A 739 15.99 45.02 -23.18
CA VAL A 739 14.95 44.86 -24.21
C VAL A 739 15.56 44.64 -25.59
N LYS A 740 16.55 45.45 -25.99
CA LYS A 740 17.23 45.30 -27.27
C LYS A 740 17.80 43.88 -27.43
N ARG A 741 18.49 43.39 -26.41
CA ARG A 741 19.11 42.06 -26.43
C ARG A 741 18.08 40.92 -26.41
N VAL A 742 16.98 41.08 -25.68
CA VAL A 742 15.87 40.11 -25.73
C VAL A 742 15.32 40.01 -27.16
N VAL A 743 15.09 41.13 -27.84
CA VAL A 743 14.59 41.13 -29.23
C VAL A 743 15.60 40.46 -30.18
N GLU A 744 16.89 40.73 -30.03
CA GLU A 744 17.95 40.08 -30.81
C GLU A 744 17.94 38.55 -30.64
N GLU A 745 17.72 38.05 -29.43
CA GLU A 745 17.65 36.61 -29.17
C GLU A 745 16.30 35.99 -29.59
N VAL A 746 15.18 36.71 -29.43
CA VAL A 746 13.86 36.26 -29.93
C VAL A 746 13.90 36.02 -31.43
N ASN A 747 14.57 36.89 -32.18
CA ASN A 747 14.74 36.74 -33.64
C ASN A 747 15.60 35.52 -34.05
N LYS A 748 16.34 34.90 -33.11
CA LYS A 748 17.13 33.69 -33.36
C LYS A 748 16.34 32.41 -33.08
N MET A 749 15.21 32.48 -32.37
CA MET A 749 14.42 31.31 -32.00
C MET A 749 13.86 30.63 -33.25
N LYS A 750 14.18 29.35 -33.44
CA LYS A 750 13.62 28.58 -34.54
C LYS A 750 12.22 28.07 -34.17
N ILE A 751 11.22 28.56 -34.91
CA ILE A 751 9.82 28.15 -34.75
C ILE A 751 9.49 27.07 -35.77
N GLY A 752 8.98 25.92 -35.33
CA GLY A 752 8.84 24.78 -36.24
C GLY A 752 8.14 23.57 -35.68
N ASP A 753 8.22 22.49 -36.47
CA ASP A 753 7.69 21.19 -36.08
C ASP A 753 8.34 20.74 -34.76
N PRO A 754 7.58 20.34 -33.73
CA PRO A 754 8.12 19.84 -32.47
C PRO A 754 9.10 18.67 -32.62
N LEU A 755 9.01 17.88 -33.70
CA LEU A 755 9.89 16.75 -33.97
C LEU A 755 11.19 17.14 -34.68
N ASP A 756 11.28 18.34 -35.28
CA ASP A 756 12.55 18.86 -35.80
C ASP A 756 13.49 19.18 -34.62
N ARG A 757 14.66 18.54 -34.60
CA ARG A 757 15.66 18.66 -33.51
C ARG A 757 16.23 20.05 -33.33
N SER A 758 16.07 20.92 -34.33
CA SER A 758 16.51 22.31 -34.28
C SER A 758 15.40 23.30 -33.92
N THR A 759 14.16 22.85 -33.72
CA THR A 759 13.07 23.70 -33.22
C THR A 759 13.33 24.09 -31.77
N ASP A 760 13.22 25.38 -31.48
CA ASP A 760 13.26 25.93 -30.11
C ASP A 760 11.84 26.20 -29.57
N HIS A 761 10.91 26.54 -30.47
CA HIS A 761 9.56 26.99 -30.14
C HIS A 761 8.50 26.26 -30.97
N GLY A 762 7.68 25.45 -30.29
CA GLY A 762 6.60 24.66 -30.89
C GLY A 762 5.27 25.42 -31.00
N PRO A 763 4.21 24.75 -31.47
CA PRO A 763 2.86 25.30 -31.49
C PRO A 763 2.30 25.41 -30.06
N GLN A 764 1.26 26.24 -29.91
CA GLN A 764 0.43 26.23 -28.72
C GLN A 764 -0.43 24.95 -28.70
N ASN A 765 -0.81 24.50 -27.52
CA ASN A 765 -1.40 23.18 -27.29
C ASN A 765 -2.70 22.92 -28.05
N HIS A 766 -3.60 23.90 -28.13
CA HIS A 766 -4.87 23.73 -28.82
C HIS A 766 -5.44 25.09 -29.29
N LYS A 767 -6.32 25.03 -30.30
CA LYS A 767 -6.86 26.22 -30.98
C LYS A 767 -7.48 27.25 -30.04
N ALA A 768 -8.31 26.80 -29.08
CA ALA A 768 -8.98 27.72 -28.16
C ALA A 768 -7.99 28.50 -27.27
N HIS A 769 -6.83 27.93 -26.94
CA HIS A 769 -5.78 28.63 -26.21
C HIS A 769 -5.06 29.66 -27.10
N LEU A 770 -4.72 29.28 -28.34
CA LEU A 770 -4.15 30.22 -29.31
C LEU A 770 -5.05 31.44 -29.53
N ASP A 771 -6.36 31.23 -29.67
CA ASP A 771 -7.31 32.33 -29.89
C ASP A 771 -7.33 33.31 -28.70
N LYS A 772 -7.28 32.78 -27.47
CA LYS A 772 -7.13 33.60 -26.26
C LYS A 772 -5.84 34.41 -26.23
N LEU A 773 -4.72 33.88 -26.72
CA LEU A 773 -3.45 34.62 -26.78
C LEU A 773 -3.49 35.78 -27.77
N VAL A 774 -4.17 35.59 -28.90
CA VAL A 774 -4.41 36.66 -29.87
C VAL A 774 -5.25 37.77 -29.23
N GLU A 775 -6.37 37.42 -28.58
CA GLU A 775 -7.23 38.37 -27.86
C GLU A 775 -6.48 39.09 -26.72
N TYR A 776 -5.65 38.36 -25.98
CA TYR A 776 -4.84 38.89 -24.89
C TYR A 776 -3.87 39.97 -25.39
N CYS A 777 -3.18 39.74 -26.51
CA CYS A 777 -2.25 40.71 -27.08
C CYS A 777 -2.98 41.92 -27.70
N GLN A 778 -4.13 41.70 -28.33
CA GLN A 778 -4.98 42.80 -28.81
C GLN A 778 -5.42 43.71 -27.66
N THR A 779 -5.79 43.11 -26.52
CA THR A 779 -6.16 43.85 -25.31
C THR A 779 -4.97 44.64 -24.75
N GLY A 780 -3.77 44.04 -24.71
CA GLY A 780 -2.54 44.74 -24.29
C GLY A 780 -2.23 46.00 -25.10
N VAL A 781 -2.33 45.91 -26.44
CA VAL A 781 -2.16 47.08 -27.32
C VAL A 781 -3.26 48.12 -27.08
N LYS A 782 -4.51 47.67 -26.94
CA LYS A 782 -5.66 48.55 -26.68
C LYS A 782 -5.53 49.32 -25.35
N ASP A 783 -4.98 48.67 -24.33
CA ASP A 783 -4.73 49.28 -23.01
C ASP A 783 -3.53 50.24 -23.00
N GLY A 784 -2.79 50.34 -24.11
CA GLY A 784 -1.70 51.30 -24.30
C GLY A 784 -0.30 50.75 -24.02
N ALA A 785 -0.13 49.43 -23.89
CA ALA A 785 1.20 48.82 -23.84
C ALA A 785 1.87 48.84 -25.23
N THR A 786 3.19 49.01 -25.26
CA THR A 786 3.96 49.03 -26.51
C THR A 786 4.33 47.62 -26.94
N LEU A 787 3.78 47.15 -28.05
CA LEU A 787 4.15 45.86 -28.67
C LEU A 787 5.43 46.02 -29.50
N ILE A 788 6.53 45.41 -29.05
CA ILE A 788 7.84 45.49 -29.72
C ILE A 788 7.99 44.44 -30.82
N CYS A 789 7.55 43.21 -30.56
CA CYS A 789 7.51 42.12 -31.54
C CYS A 789 6.45 41.08 -31.16
N GLY A 790 6.03 40.28 -32.15
CA GLY A 790 5.07 39.20 -31.98
C GLY A 790 3.60 39.65 -31.93
N GLY A 791 2.82 38.95 -31.10
CA GLY A 791 1.41 39.26 -30.79
C GLY A 791 0.40 38.62 -31.75
N LYS A 792 0.84 37.75 -32.67
CA LYS A 792 0.00 37.18 -33.72
C LYS A 792 0.17 35.67 -33.85
N GLN A 793 -0.84 35.05 -34.44
CA GLN A 793 -0.74 33.68 -34.97
C GLN A 793 0.19 33.68 -36.19
N ILE A 794 1.09 32.71 -36.25
CA ILE A 794 1.96 32.50 -37.41
C ILE A 794 1.16 31.90 -38.56
N GLN A 795 1.32 32.44 -39.76
CA GLN A 795 0.62 32.01 -40.97
C GLN A 795 1.20 30.70 -41.53
N ARG A 796 0.93 29.60 -40.83
CA ARG A 796 1.27 28.21 -41.20
C ARG A 796 0.20 27.25 -40.64
N PRO A 797 0.16 25.98 -41.08
CA PRO A 797 -0.69 24.98 -40.44
C PRO A 797 -0.41 24.85 -38.93
N GLY A 798 -1.42 24.42 -38.18
CA GLY A 798 -1.35 24.27 -36.73
C GLY A 798 -1.56 25.56 -35.95
N PHE A 799 -1.23 25.50 -34.65
CA PHE A 799 -1.61 26.52 -33.67
C PHE A 799 -0.41 27.33 -33.16
N PHE A 800 0.43 27.82 -34.07
CA PHE A 800 1.64 28.56 -33.72
C PHE A 800 1.38 30.02 -33.34
N PHE A 801 1.98 30.47 -32.24
CA PHE A 801 1.94 31.86 -31.78
C PHE A 801 3.36 32.43 -31.70
N GLU A 802 3.55 33.67 -32.14
CA GLU A 802 4.85 34.35 -32.13
C GLU A 802 5.32 34.62 -30.69
N PRO A 803 6.60 34.36 -30.35
CA PRO A 803 7.19 34.90 -29.14
C PRO A 803 7.02 36.42 -29.10
N THR A 804 6.41 36.92 -28.04
CA THR A 804 5.87 38.29 -27.97
C THR A 804 6.54 39.08 -26.86
N VAL A 805 6.83 40.36 -27.11
CA VAL A 805 7.42 41.27 -26.12
C VAL A 805 6.62 42.58 -26.05
N PHE A 806 6.10 42.88 -24.86
CA PHE A 806 5.49 44.15 -24.49
C PHE A 806 6.40 44.94 -23.54
N ILE A 807 6.52 46.25 -23.78
CA ILE A 807 7.14 47.22 -22.87
C ILE A 807 6.14 48.32 -22.49
N ASP A 808 6.58 49.25 -21.66
CA ASP A 808 5.77 50.38 -21.15
C ASP A 808 4.50 49.91 -20.42
N VAL A 809 4.55 48.70 -19.85
CA VAL A 809 3.41 48.09 -19.17
C VAL A 809 3.21 48.76 -17.82
N GLN A 810 2.02 49.28 -17.59
CA GLN A 810 1.61 49.90 -16.33
C GLN A 810 0.80 48.92 -15.49
N ASP A 811 0.92 49.02 -14.16
CA ASP A 811 0.35 48.05 -13.21
C ASP A 811 -1.19 47.92 -13.30
N HIS A 812 -1.89 48.91 -13.86
CA HIS A 812 -3.35 48.89 -14.01
C HIS A 812 -3.85 48.10 -15.23
N MET A 813 -3.00 47.92 -16.26
CA MET A 813 -3.36 47.28 -17.53
C MET A 813 -3.78 45.83 -17.33
N TYR A 814 -4.67 45.32 -18.20
CA TYR A 814 -5.15 43.95 -18.16
C TYR A 814 -3.98 42.94 -18.17
N ILE A 815 -3.03 43.14 -19.08
CA ILE A 815 -1.89 42.24 -19.25
C ILE A 815 -0.92 42.26 -18.05
N ALA A 816 -0.99 43.23 -17.15
CA ALA A 816 -0.21 43.25 -15.91
C ALA A 816 -0.84 42.38 -14.80
N LYS A 817 -2.12 42.00 -14.95
CA LYS A 817 -2.89 41.29 -13.91
C LYS A 817 -3.22 39.87 -14.32
N GLU A 818 -3.68 39.68 -15.55
CA GLU A 818 -4.16 38.39 -16.02
C GLU A 818 -3.03 37.49 -16.52
N GLU A 819 -3.18 36.18 -16.30
CA GLU A 819 -2.27 35.17 -16.81
C GLU A 819 -2.49 34.96 -18.31
N SER A 820 -1.42 35.06 -19.12
CA SER A 820 -1.50 34.74 -20.56
C SER A 820 -1.43 33.24 -20.81
N PHE A 821 -0.58 32.56 -20.04
CA PHE A 821 -0.21 31.15 -20.20
C PHE A 821 0.38 30.82 -21.59
N GLY A 822 0.97 31.81 -22.24
CA GLY A 822 1.65 31.68 -23.54
C GLY A 822 2.90 32.54 -23.60
N PRO A 823 3.59 32.60 -24.76
CA PRO A 823 4.96 33.11 -24.87
C PRO A 823 4.96 34.64 -24.98
N VAL A 824 4.49 35.34 -23.94
CA VAL A 824 4.29 36.80 -23.91
C VAL A 824 5.09 37.41 -22.75
N MET A 825 6.20 38.08 -23.07
CA MET A 825 7.05 38.79 -22.11
C MET A 825 6.50 40.19 -21.86
N ILE A 826 6.25 40.53 -20.60
CA ILE A 826 5.52 41.74 -20.20
C ILE A 826 6.44 42.54 -19.29
N ILE A 827 7.00 43.64 -19.78
CA ILE A 827 8.11 44.36 -19.14
C ILE A 827 7.65 45.73 -18.62
N SER A 828 7.97 45.99 -17.35
CA SER A 828 7.80 47.27 -16.68
C SER A 828 9.14 47.79 -16.16
N LYS A 829 9.34 49.11 -16.21
CA LYS A 829 10.48 49.78 -15.57
C LYS A 829 10.27 49.93 -14.04
N PHE A 830 11.36 49.96 -13.29
CA PHE A 830 11.38 50.45 -11.91
C PHE A 830 12.69 51.20 -11.63
N LYS A 831 12.70 52.08 -10.62
CA LYS A 831 13.92 52.81 -10.22
C LYS A 831 14.75 51.99 -9.25
N GLY A 832 16.06 51.87 -9.50
CA GLY A 832 16.95 51.05 -8.67
C GLY A 832 17.03 51.49 -7.19
N SER A 833 16.81 52.77 -6.90
CA SER A 833 16.79 53.32 -5.54
C SER A 833 15.51 52.99 -4.75
N GLU A 834 14.48 52.40 -5.38
CA GLU A 834 13.15 52.18 -4.80
C GLU A 834 12.81 50.67 -4.72
N VAL A 835 13.67 49.87 -4.07
CA VAL A 835 13.51 48.41 -3.93
C VAL A 835 12.14 48.03 -3.33
N ASP A 836 11.67 48.75 -2.32
CA ASP A 836 10.38 48.47 -1.69
C ASP A 836 9.19 48.82 -2.60
N ASP A 837 9.32 49.79 -3.51
CA ASP A 837 8.26 50.09 -4.48
C ASP A 837 8.10 48.95 -5.49
N VAL A 838 9.20 48.46 -6.07
CA VAL A 838 9.11 47.32 -7.00
C VAL A 838 8.60 46.05 -6.31
N LEU A 839 8.95 45.83 -5.04
CA LEU A 839 8.37 44.75 -4.23
C LEU A 839 6.86 44.90 -4.03
N ARG A 840 6.38 46.11 -3.71
CA ARG A 840 4.94 46.41 -3.59
C ARG A 840 4.20 46.08 -4.89
N ARG A 841 4.77 46.47 -6.04
CA ARG A 841 4.19 46.22 -7.37
C ARG A 841 4.24 44.74 -7.76
N ALA A 842 5.36 44.08 -7.50
CA ALA A 842 5.52 42.63 -7.71
C ALA A 842 4.53 41.81 -6.86
N ASN A 843 4.24 42.25 -5.64
CA ASN A 843 3.28 41.61 -4.75
C ASN A 843 1.81 42.02 -4.99
N ALA A 844 1.57 43.09 -5.75
CA ALA A 844 0.24 43.55 -6.18
C ALA A 844 -0.33 42.63 -7.27
N SER A 845 -0.59 41.39 -6.87
CA SER A 845 -1.30 40.36 -7.60
C SER A 845 -2.00 39.46 -6.59
N GLU A 846 -3.19 39.00 -6.94
CA GLU A 846 -3.93 37.99 -6.18
C GLU A 846 -3.25 36.61 -6.23
N TYR A 847 -2.38 36.40 -7.23
CA TYR A 847 -1.58 35.19 -7.36
C TYR A 847 -0.31 35.23 -6.49
N GLY A 848 0.22 34.04 -6.20
CA GLY A 848 1.40 33.84 -5.37
C GLY A 848 2.09 32.51 -5.64
N LEU A 849 2.23 32.12 -6.91
CA LEU A 849 2.80 30.81 -7.27
C LEU A 849 4.32 30.78 -7.25
N ALA A 850 4.96 31.53 -8.15
CA ALA A 850 6.40 31.66 -8.24
C ALA A 850 6.84 33.13 -8.35
N SER A 851 8.13 33.37 -8.26
CA SER A 851 8.77 34.66 -8.46
C SER A 851 10.27 34.48 -8.70
N GLY A 852 10.96 35.54 -9.11
CA GLY A 852 12.41 35.53 -9.19
C GLY A 852 13.07 36.89 -9.03
N VAL A 853 14.37 36.86 -8.72
CA VAL A 853 15.21 38.05 -8.60
C VAL A 853 16.61 37.79 -9.19
N PHE A 854 17.06 38.68 -10.08
CA PHE A 854 18.41 38.67 -10.64
C PHE A 854 19.21 39.86 -10.11
N THR A 855 20.25 39.58 -9.34
CA THR A 855 21.15 40.56 -8.73
C THR A 855 22.43 39.87 -8.25
N ARG A 856 23.58 40.56 -8.31
CA ARG A 856 24.83 40.05 -7.71
C ARG A 856 24.97 40.40 -6.23
N ASP A 857 24.22 41.38 -5.75
CA ASP A 857 24.19 41.77 -4.35
C ASP A 857 23.38 40.76 -3.52
N ILE A 858 24.07 40.04 -2.64
CA ILE A 858 23.49 39.06 -1.72
C ILE A 858 22.47 39.69 -0.77
N SER A 859 22.66 40.95 -0.37
CA SER A 859 21.76 41.68 0.53
C SER A 859 20.42 41.90 -0.16
N LYS A 860 20.44 42.38 -1.41
CA LYS A 860 19.23 42.52 -2.22
C LYS A 860 18.58 41.16 -2.51
N ALA A 861 19.37 40.14 -2.86
CA ALA A 861 18.85 38.82 -3.15
C ALA A 861 18.04 38.24 -1.98
N LEU A 862 18.61 38.26 -0.76
CA LEU A 862 17.95 37.76 0.46
C LEU A 862 16.77 38.64 0.88
N TYR A 863 16.94 39.97 0.86
CA TYR A 863 15.90 40.91 1.25
C TYR A 863 14.65 40.79 0.36
N VAL A 864 14.86 40.68 -0.95
CA VAL A 864 13.79 40.53 -1.94
C VAL A 864 13.13 39.16 -1.82
N SER A 865 13.89 38.09 -1.62
CA SER A 865 13.32 36.75 -1.50
C SER A 865 12.44 36.57 -0.26
N GLU A 866 12.78 37.21 0.85
CA GLU A 866 11.94 37.23 2.06
C GLU A 866 10.62 37.99 1.86
N ARG A 867 10.59 38.98 0.95
CA ARG A 867 9.46 39.90 0.79
C ARG A 867 8.55 39.56 -0.38
N LEU A 868 8.99 38.74 -1.33
CA LEU A 868 8.15 38.24 -2.40
C LEU A 868 7.12 37.25 -1.83
N ASN A 869 5.85 37.56 -2.01
CA ASN A 869 4.74 36.74 -1.52
C ASN A 869 4.35 35.68 -2.56
N ALA A 870 5.23 34.68 -2.71
CA ALA A 870 5.06 33.57 -3.64
C ALA A 870 5.58 32.25 -3.04
N GLY A 871 5.01 31.12 -3.46
CA GLY A 871 5.37 29.79 -2.97
C GLY A 871 6.77 29.31 -3.37
N THR A 872 7.39 29.95 -4.35
CA THR A 872 8.78 29.70 -4.79
C THR A 872 9.43 31.01 -5.21
N VAL A 873 10.69 31.22 -4.81
CA VAL A 873 11.52 32.35 -5.23
C VAL A 873 12.80 31.83 -5.86
N PHE A 874 13.03 32.17 -7.13
CA PHE A 874 14.28 31.84 -7.81
C PHE A 874 15.27 33.01 -7.75
N VAL A 875 16.52 32.73 -7.36
CA VAL A 875 17.59 33.75 -7.30
C VAL A 875 18.64 33.44 -8.37
N ASN A 876 18.87 34.37 -9.30
CA ASN A 876 19.82 34.22 -10.41
C ASN A 876 19.61 32.98 -11.31
N THR A 877 18.40 32.42 -11.28
CA THR A 877 17.92 31.32 -12.11
C THR A 877 16.40 31.43 -12.25
N TYR A 878 15.79 30.61 -13.10
CA TYR A 878 14.34 30.51 -13.24
C TYR A 878 13.99 29.14 -13.82
N ASN A 879 12.75 28.67 -13.65
CA ASN A 879 12.29 27.32 -14.05
C ASN A 879 13.10 26.17 -13.43
N LYS A 880 13.86 26.44 -12.36
CA LYS A 880 14.70 25.43 -11.73
C LYS A 880 13.92 24.68 -10.64
N THR A 881 12.92 23.93 -11.08
CA THR A 881 12.25 22.95 -10.22
C THR A 881 13.15 21.73 -10.01
N ASP A 882 12.83 20.97 -8.98
CA ASP A 882 13.51 19.73 -8.64
C ASP A 882 12.52 18.82 -7.92
N VAL A 883 12.58 17.51 -8.15
CA VAL A 883 11.65 16.54 -7.55
C VAL A 883 11.72 16.52 -6.02
N ALA A 884 12.83 16.96 -5.43
CA ALA A 884 13.00 17.09 -3.99
C ALA A 884 12.58 18.46 -3.41
N SER A 885 12.32 19.46 -4.25
CA SER A 885 11.92 20.80 -3.81
C SER A 885 10.39 20.94 -3.87
N PRO A 886 9.71 21.24 -2.76
CA PRO A 886 8.26 21.35 -2.74
C PRO A 886 7.77 22.53 -3.61
N PHE A 887 6.69 22.30 -4.36
CA PHE A 887 6.11 23.25 -5.27
C PHE A 887 4.61 23.44 -4.99
N GLY A 888 4.15 24.69 -4.97
CA GLY A 888 2.73 25.04 -4.81
C GLY A 888 2.55 26.48 -4.35
N GLY A 889 1.39 27.07 -4.61
CA GLY A 889 1.17 28.52 -4.46
C GLY A 889 0.77 29.01 -3.06
N PHE A 890 0.69 30.32 -2.96
CA PHE A 890 0.03 31.10 -1.91
C PHE A 890 -1.15 31.90 -2.51
N LYS A 891 -1.93 32.57 -1.65
CA LYS A 891 -3.06 33.43 -2.04
C LYS A 891 -4.05 32.70 -2.97
N GLN A 892 -4.48 33.31 -4.09
CA GLN A 892 -5.39 32.67 -5.05
C GLN A 892 -4.71 31.62 -5.95
N SER A 893 -3.38 31.47 -5.88
CA SER A 893 -2.68 30.35 -6.54
C SER A 893 -2.88 29.00 -5.85
N GLY A 894 -3.70 28.96 -4.79
CA GLY A 894 -4.10 27.74 -4.10
C GLY A 894 -3.19 27.38 -2.92
N PHE A 895 -3.17 26.11 -2.58
CA PHE A 895 -2.50 25.56 -1.40
C PHE A 895 -2.26 24.04 -1.53
N GLY A 896 -1.37 23.53 -0.68
CA GLY A 896 -0.81 22.18 -0.80
C GLY A 896 0.46 22.19 -1.65
N LYS A 897 1.21 21.10 -1.60
CA LYS A 897 2.47 20.96 -2.35
C LYS A 897 2.47 19.70 -3.21
N ASP A 898 2.96 19.83 -4.43
CA ASP A 898 3.52 18.73 -5.21
C ASP A 898 5.04 18.69 -4.99
N LEU A 899 5.68 17.56 -5.32
CA LEU A 899 7.12 17.33 -5.13
C LEU A 899 7.59 17.42 -3.65
N GLY A 900 8.85 17.07 -3.43
CA GLY A 900 9.47 17.10 -2.10
C GLY A 900 8.83 16.15 -1.10
N LYS A 901 9.31 16.21 0.14
CA LYS A 901 8.73 15.44 1.26
C LYS A 901 7.32 15.94 1.59
N GLU A 902 7.10 17.24 1.43
CA GLU A 902 5.88 17.95 1.80
C GLU A 902 4.65 17.40 1.08
N ALA A 903 4.77 17.00 -0.19
CA ALA A 903 3.67 16.43 -0.96
C ALA A 903 3.11 15.15 -0.35
N LEU A 904 3.91 14.34 0.35
CA LEU A 904 3.44 13.13 1.02
C LEU A 904 2.35 13.45 2.06
N ASN A 905 2.44 14.61 2.73
CA ASN A 905 1.47 15.00 3.75
C ASN A 905 0.07 15.26 3.16
N GLU A 906 -0.01 15.64 1.89
CA GLU A 906 -1.28 15.83 1.16
C GLU A 906 -1.98 14.50 0.86
N TYR A 907 -1.27 13.39 0.99
CA TYR A 907 -1.71 12.02 0.67
C TYR A 907 -1.69 11.09 1.90
N LEU A 908 -1.43 11.64 3.09
CA LEU A 908 -1.42 10.91 4.37
C LEU A 908 -2.41 11.51 5.37
N LYS A 909 -2.85 10.68 6.31
CA LYS A 909 -3.53 11.08 7.55
C LYS A 909 -2.68 10.65 8.75
N THR A 910 -2.75 11.43 9.83
CA THR A 910 -1.99 11.17 11.05
C THR A 910 -2.96 10.67 12.13
N LYS A 911 -2.74 9.47 12.63
CA LYS A 911 -3.50 8.87 13.75
C LYS A 911 -2.65 8.92 15.00
N ALA A 912 -3.12 9.61 16.05
CA ALA A 912 -2.48 9.56 17.36
C ALA A 912 -3.02 8.35 18.15
N VAL A 913 -2.12 7.60 18.77
CA VAL A 913 -2.42 6.46 19.65
C VAL A 913 -1.83 6.78 21.01
N THR A 914 -2.65 6.78 22.06
CA THR A 914 -2.23 7.02 23.44
C THR A 914 -2.61 5.82 24.29
N ILE A 915 -1.64 5.28 25.01
CA ILE A 915 -1.78 4.11 25.87
C ILE A 915 -1.41 4.53 27.29
N GLU A 916 -2.24 4.21 28.27
CA GLU A 916 -1.90 4.30 29.69
C GLU A 916 -1.40 2.92 30.18
N TYR A 917 -0.34 2.90 30.99
CA TYR A 917 0.29 1.68 31.52
C TYR A 917 0.96 1.88 32.88
#